data_AF-A0A933YXT9-F1
#
_entry.id   AF-A0A933YXT9-F1
#
_cell.length_a   1.000
_cell.length_b   1.000
_cell.length_c   1.000
_cell.angle_alpha   90.00
_cell.angle_beta   90.00
_cell.angle_gamma   90.00
#
_symmetry.space_group_name_H-M   'P 1'
#
loop_
_entity.id
_entity.type
_entity.pdbx_description
1 polymer ?
#
loop_
_entity_poly.entity_id
_entity_poly.type
_entity_poly.pdbx_seq_one_letter_code
_entity_poly.pdbx_strand_id
1 'polypeptide(L)'
;MPRRSVLCLALALLLFAVAALPAPAQADKPRKNVLILNSYHDGYAWSDDIVTGLRSIFADSQYLVDLQIEYMDTKRFATPERAQALYQFYRDKFQGAEFDLIIASDDFAYNFILDYQDRLFPGLPVVFCGVNDPKPDKMAGRTNITGLVENVDFESTLRLAARLHPDASRMIVIGDRSVTGMAIQGQLREVAPRLKGILEFEYWDDLPMPEILERLKAMPPNTLLFVIPMYLEHEGKLYAADEVLEVISQNVLLPVYSCWRFLLGHGCVGGKLHSGVDHGRIAGGLALRILAGAKPSDIPVVTRFDDPFAFDWDVLRKLDIPLRELPSGAEIINEPYRFYTIDKGLFWTIMVSLAALIFILVLLVASIGQRRRIQERVNDQLSFLKILMDAIPLPLYSLTRRGLFQDCNLAFERLFGVSRAAIQGKAPEDIGGPGEPHGVGASGLRDTVDKELLASAGVRMYESEILLPGDDRRAVMLSKATYLNAKGEILGLVGVLNDISGLKRAQEELRQAEEKYRGIFENSVLGIFRAAPEGNLQDANHALVEMLGFRKLDDLLATGADFLSGSGDGAPNWLSAATSPGGVAAYRREFIRPDGRRITTFLHVRAVAGPDGSLAAYEGVVEDITQRENAERALSNSERMLQLVLDTIPQLVSWKDRDLRYLGVNRSFLSFFGLEDAKSVLGRTDAELFEGRESALSAQAQDHAVVEKNQAQYRSSWHAEDGFGRPVLLEVSRVPLHDSAGAVVGLLCAAEDVTEKNNLERQLLQSQKMEAIGTLAGGIAHDFNNILTSIINSAELALMDAPEGSDMAHDLLRVLKAGQRGSQLVRQILAFSRPSQAGFQYVNVAEVARETLSLLSASLPRNISVREDIREDPALALADPIQLHQVVLNLCTNAFQAMRETGGDLLLTLHGEDLDAQNAEALSLAPGRYLRLTITDSGPGIEQDILDKIFDPFFTTKGKAEGTGLGLAVVHGIVKAHQGAVAVSSIPWERTSFDLYLPRYERTDRADSARPEQVRRGQGRILFVEDDADQLATIPRVLGKLGYEVTGRASAPEALRALDENPGGFDAVLTDFDMPQVNGVEFARRILAEHPGLPVIMISGRLHTGDIPPDLPPNILKVLAKPYSQAAISEALREILSVG
;
A
#
# COMPACT_ATOMS: atom_id res chain seq x y z
N MET A 1 7.43 -44.57 10.46
CA MET A 1 7.22 -43.21 11.01
C MET A 1 6.43 -42.39 10.00
N PRO A 2 5.37 -41.67 10.40
CA PRO A 2 4.55 -40.91 9.47
C PRO A 2 5.30 -39.67 8.95
N ARG A 3 5.16 -39.37 7.65
CA ARG A 3 5.81 -38.26 6.93
C ARG A 3 5.68 -36.88 7.61
N ARG A 4 4.67 -36.68 8.47
CA ARG A 4 4.49 -35.44 9.25
C ARG A 4 5.57 -35.23 10.32
N SER A 5 6.07 -36.30 10.94
CA SER A 5 7.07 -36.22 12.00
C SER A 5 8.44 -35.78 11.48
N VAL A 6 8.78 -36.16 10.25
CA VAL A 6 10.07 -35.80 9.62
C VAL A 6 10.09 -34.32 9.23
N LEU A 7 8.95 -33.79 8.77
CA LEU A 7 8.83 -32.38 8.38
C LEU A 7 8.88 -31.46 9.61
N CYS A 8 8.22 -31.83 10.72
CA CYS A 8 8.30 -31.07 11.97
C CYS A 8 9.69 -31.11 12.58
N LEU A 9 10.40 -32.24 12.50
CA LEU A 9 11.77 -32.36 12.99
C LEU A 9 12.75 -31.52 12.16
N ALA A 10 12.57 -31.50 10.83
CA ALA A 10 13.38 -30.66 9.94
C ALA A 10 13.12 -29.17 10.18
N LEU A 11 11.87 -28.76 10.42
CA LEU A 11 11.52 -27.37 10.72
C LEU A 11 12.06 -26.93 12.09
N ALA A 12 12.00 -27.81 13.09
CA ALA A 12 12.56 -27.56 14.42
C ALA A 12 14.10 -27.45 14.37
N LEU A 13 14.78 -28.30 13.59
CA LEU A 13 16.23 -28.22 13.39
C LEU A 13 16.64 -26.94 12.64
N LEU A 14 15.83 -26.47 11.70
CA LEU A 14 16.09 -25.21 10.99
C LEU A 14 15.91 -23.99 11.92
N LEU A 15 14.88 -24.00 12.76
CA LEU A 15 14.64 -22.95 13.78
C LEU A 15 15.74 -22.94 14.84
N PHE A 16 16.25 -24.10 15.25
CA PHE A 16 17.37 -24.21 16.18
C PHE A 16 18.69 -23.72 15.58
N ALA A 17 18.90 -23.93 14.27
CA ALA A 17 20.09 -23.45 13.56
C ALA A 17 20.10 -21.92 13.37
N VAL A 18 18.92 -21.29 13.25
CA VAL A 18 18.79 -19.82 13.18
C VAL A 18 18.92 -19.18 14.57
N ALA A 19 18.44 -19.85 15.63
CA ALA A 19 18.56 -19.38 17.01
C ALA A 19 19.97 -19.59 17.62
N ALA A 20 20.82 -20.42 17.01
CA ALA A 20 22.16 -20.74 17.48
C ALA A 20 23.28 -19.91 16.83
N LEU A 21 22.96 -18.78 16.18
CA LEU A 21 23.97 -17.81 15.80
C LEU A 21 24.52 -17.13 17.07
N PRO A 22 25.84 -17.21 17.35
CA PRO A 22 26.41 -16.56 18.51
C PRO A 22 26.24 -15.05 18.37
N ALA A 23 25.53 -14.43 19.32
CA ALA A 23 25.61 -12.99 19.52
C ALA A 23 27.07 -12.64 19.83
N PRO A 24 27.72 -11.72 19.09
CA PRO A 24 29.06 -11.29 19.44
C PRO A 24 29.00 -10.63 20.82
N ALA A 25 29.71 -11.21 21.79
CA ALA A 25 29.92 -10.60 23.09
C ALA A 25 30.60 -9.24 22.86
N GLN A 26 29.88 -8.16 23.13
CA GLN A 26 30.39 -6.81 23.02
C GLN A 26 31.33 -6.57 24.20
N ALA A 27 32.63 -6.74 23.95
CA ALA A 27 33.67 -6.38 24.90
C ALA A 27 33.64 -4.85 25.12
N ASP A 28 33.69 -4.41 26.37
CA ASP A 28 33.81 -2.99 26.74
C ASP A 28 35.03 -2.38 26.03
N LYS A 29 34.78 -1.51 25.04
CA LYS A 29 35.83 -0.80 24.32
C LYS A 29 36.41 0.30 25.23
N PRO A 30 37.73 0.42 25.39
CA PRO A 30 38.33 1.50 26.17
C PRO A 30 37.98 2.89 25.59
N ARG A 31 37.58 3.83 26.47
CA ARG A 31 37.16 5.18 26.10
C ARG A 31 38.36 6.06 25.72
N LYS A 32 38.20 6.87 24.66
CA LYS A 32 39.20 7.83 24.17
C LYS A 32 38.52 9.15 23.82
N ASN A 33 39.07 10.28 24.26
CA ASN A 33 38.50 11.61 24.01
C ASN A 33 39.27 12.29 22.88
N VAL A 34 38.60 12.62 21.77
CA VAL A 34 39.21 13.29 20.63
C VAL A 34 38.51 14.63 20.38
N LEU A 35 39.29 15.70 20.27
CA LEU A 35 38.80 17.03 19.93
C LEU A 35 39.06 17.31 18.46
N ILE A 36 38.05 17.73 17.69
CA ILE A 36 38.25 18.31 16.36
C ILE A 36 38.00 19.82 16.40
N LEU A 37 39.02 20.59 15.97
CA LEU A 37 38.87 22.00 15.66
C LEU A 37 38.60 22.12 14.17
N ASN A 38 37.42 22.64 13.83
CA ASN A 38 36.94 22.71 12.47
C ASN A 38 36.86 24.16 12.00
N SER A 39 37.52 24.47 10.87
CA SER A 39 37.58 25.84 10.33
C SER A 39 36.22 26.39 9.88
N TYR A 40 35.25 25.50 9.65
CA TYR A 40 33.91 25.79 9.10
C TYR A 40 32.83 25.83 10.18
N HIS A 41 31.58 26.08 9.78
CA HIS A 41 30.38 25.84 10.59
C HIS A 41 29.75 24.49 10.28
N ASP A 42 28.86 24.05 11.16
CA ASP A 42 28.02 22.86 10.96
C ASP A 42 27.07 23.08 9.79
N GLY A 43 27.02 22.13 8.84
CA GLY A 43 26.23 22.24 7.61
C GLY A 43 27.02 22.64 6.36
N TYR A 44 28.34 22.88 6.46
CA TYR A 44 29.17 23.05 5.27
C TYR A 44 29.64 21.68 4.75
N ALA A 45 29.21 21.32 3.55
CA ALA A 45 29.35 19.97 2.98
C ALA A 45 30.77 19.38 3.10
N TRP A 46 31.82 20.14 2.80
CA TRP A 46 33.22 19.67 2.94
C TRP A 46 33.58 19.26 4.38
N SER A 47 33.14 20.06 5.35
CA SER A 47 33.38 19.80 6.77
C SER A 47 32.61 18.58 7.24
N ASP A 48 31.35 18.48 6.83
CA ASP A 48 30.46 17.39 7.24
C ASP A 48 30.90 16.06 6.64
N ASP A 49 31.41 16.07 5.41
CA ASP A 49 32.04 14.92 4.76
C ASP A 49 33.26 14.43 5.55
N ILE A 50 34.16 15.32 5.98
CA ILE A 50 35.32 14.96 6.82
C ILE A 50 34.88 14.34 8.13
N VAL A 51 33.92 14.95 8.83
CA VAL A 51 33.37 14.43 10.09
C VAL A 51 32.71 13.07 9.89
N THR A 52 31.98 12.88 8.79
CA THR A 52 31.36 11.61 8.42
C THR A 52 32.41 10.52 8.19
N GLY A 53 33.48 10.84 7.47
CA GLY A 53 34.62 9.96 7.27
C GLY A 53 35.27 9.54 8.60
N LEU A 54 35.53 10.50 9.49
CA LEU A 54 36.08 10.25 10.82
C LEU A 54 35.18 9.34 11.67
N ARG A 55 33.89 9.66 11.76
CA ARG A 55 32.90 8.87 12.51
C ARG A 55 32.83 7.43 12.01
N SER A 56 32.90 7.22 10.70
CA SER A 56 32.87 5.87 10.12
C SER A 56 34.05 5.00 10.60
N ILE A 57 35.26 5.56 10.66
CA ILE A 57 36.44 4.85 11.13
C ILE A 57 36.43 4.63 12.64
N PHE A 58 35.93 5.59 13.41
CA PHE A 58 35.86 5.45 14.86
C PHE A 58 34.81 4.44 15.31
N ALA A 59 33.67 4.35 14.61
CA ALA A 59 32.63 3.36 14.90
C ALA A 59 33.16 1.91 14.80
N ASP A 60 33.94 1.63 13.77
CA ASP A 60 34.54 0.31 13.52
C ASP A 60 35.81 0.04 14.36
N SER A 61 36.26 1.02 15.15
CA SER A 61 37.51 0.91 15.92
C SER A 61 37.38 0.05 17.17
N GLN A 62 38.51 -0.33 17.76
CA GLN A 62 38.56 -1.02 19.06
C GLN A 62 38.32 -0.09 20.27
N TYR A 63 38.17 1.22 20.05
CA TYR A 63 37.98 2.22 21.10
C TYR A 63 36.53 2.74 21.11
N LEU A 64 36.06 3.19 22.27
CA LEU A 64 34.87 4.03 22.37
C LEU A 64 35.33 5.49 22.26
N VAL A 65 35.35 6.03 21.05
CA VAL A 65 35.84 7.39 20.80
C VAL A 65 34.73 8.41 21.09
N ASP A 66 34.94 9.24 22.09
CA ASP A 66 34.15 10.44 22.36
C ASP A 66 34.71 11.59 21.51
N LEU A 67 34.03 11.89 20.40
CA LEU A 67 34.46 12.89 19.43
C LEU A 67 33.74 14.22 19.70
N GLN A 68 34.46 15.16 20.32
CA GLN A 68 33.99 16.52 20.53
C GLN A 68 34.35 17.40 19.32
N ILE A 69 33.37 18.11 18.77
CA ILE A 69 33.53 18.95 17.57
C ILE A 69 33.36 20.41 17.92
N GLU A 70 34.34 21.23 17.54
CA GLU A 70 34.32 22.67 17.74
C GLU A 70 34.42 23.39 16.39
N TYR A 71 33.29 23.97 15.99
CA TYR A 71 33.18 24.77 14.79
C TYR A 71 33.66 26.19 15.06
N MET A 72 34.76 26.59 14.44
CA MET A 72 35.38 27.91 14.61
C MET A 72 34.72 28.98 13.73
N ASP A 73 34.03 28.56 12.65
CA ASP A 73 33.44 29.41 11.59
C ASP A 73 34.40 30.49 11.06
N THR A 74 35.70 30.20 11.14
CA THR A 74 36.78 31.14 10.82
C THR A 74 36.88 31.41 9.33
N LYS A 75 36.40 30.50 8.47
CA LYS A 75 36.39 30.74 7.02
C LYS A 75 35.39 31.82 6.62
N ARG A 76 34.21 31.86 7.25
CA ARG A 76 33.19 32.90 7.03
C ARG A 76 33.61 34.24 7.65
N PHE A 77 34.39 34.19 8.72
CA PHE A 77 34.64 35.31 9.61
C PHE A 77 36.13 35.56 9.90
N ALA A 78 36.99 35.45 8.88
CA ALA A 78 38.46 35.52 9.01
C ALA A 78 38.99 36.93 9.36
N THR A 79 39.16 37.24 10.66
CA THR A 79 39.94 38.41 11.10
C THR A 79 40.95 38.04 12.20
N PRO A 80 42.14 38.68 12.25
CA PRO A 80 43.15 38.40 13.27
C PRO A 80 42.65 38.62 14.70
N GLU A 81 41.77 39.61 14.91
CA GLU A 81 41.17 39.91 16.21
C GLU A 81 40.30 38.77 16.72
N ARG A 82 39.58 38.08 15.81
CA ARG A 82 38.74 36.93 16.15
C ARG A 82 39.56 35.70 16.49
N ALA A 83 40.68 35.46 15.83
CA ALA A 83 41.58 34.37 16.20
C ALA A 83 42.09 34.53 17.65
N GLN A 84 42.44 35.76 18.04
CA GLN A 84 42.84 36.06 19.42
C GLN A 84 41.68 35.88 20.43
N ALA A 85 40.46 36.26 20.05
CA ALA A 85 39.26 36.05 20.88
C ALA A 85 38.93 34.56 21.05
N LEU A 86 39.02 33.76 19.97
CA LEU A 86 38.84 32.31 20.00
C LEU A 86 39.88 31.65 20.92
N TYR A 87 41.14 32.10 20.89
CA TYR A 87 42.15 31.63 21.82
C TYR A 87 41.78 31.90 23.29
N GLN A 88 41.32 33.11 23.62
CA GLN A 88 40.90 33.43 24.99
C GLN A 88 39.72 32.55 25.42
N PHE A 89 38.73 32.41 24.55
CA PHE A 89 37.56 31.58 24.80
C PHE A 89 37.91 30.11 24.99
N TYR A 90 38.73 29.51 24.12
CA TYR A 90 39.13 28.12 24.22
C TYR A 90 40.03 27.83 25.41
N ARG A 91 40.88 28.78 25.81
CA ARG A 91 41.67 28.65 27.05
C ARG A 91 40.75 28.51 28.27
N ASP A 92 39.70 29.32 28.33
CA ASP A 92 38.77 29.32 29.46
C ASP A 92 37.81 28.11 29.38
N LYS A 93 37.35 27.76 28.18
CA LYS A 93 36.43 26.63 27.92
C LYS A 93 37.06 25.27 28.19
N PHE A 94 38.30 25.04 27.76
CA PHE A 94 38.99 23.74 27.90
C PHE A 94 39.83 23.65 29.16
N GLN A 95 39.63 24.56 30.12
CA GLN A 95 40.31 24.52 31.40
C GLN A 95 39.93 23.23 32.16
N GLY A 96 40.89 22.31 32.29
CA GLY A 96 40.69 21.02 32.97
C GLY A 96 40.09 19.91 32.09
N ALA A 97 39.92 20.13 30.78
CA ALA A 97 39.51 19.07 29.85
C ALA A 97 40.68 18.15 29.50
N GLU A 98 40.45 16.83 29.49
CA GLU A 98 41.43 15.82 29.09
C GLU A 98 41.07 15.25 27.71
N PHE A 99 41.94 15.50 26.73
CA PHE A 99 41.87 14.95 25.38
C PHE A 99 43.06 14.02 25.14
N ASP A 100 42.87 12.94 24.39
CA ASP A 100 43.93 12.04 23.95
C ASP A 100 44.57 12.51 22.62
N LEU A 101 43.82 13.24 21.79
CA LEU A 101 44.21 13.64 20.43
C LEU A 101 43.43 14.89 19.99
N ILE A 102 44.08 15.75 19.20
CA ILE A 102 43.40 16.82 18.45
C ILE A 102 43.43 16.54 16.95
N ILE A 103 42.33 16.82 16.29
CA ILE A 103 42.21 16.86 14.84
C ILE A 103 41.99 18.32 14.40
N ALA A 104 42.80 18.82 13.48
CA ALA A 104 42.65 20.16 12.93
C ALA A 104 42.19 20.07 11.47
N SER A 105 40.98 20.54 11.18
CA SER A 105 40.40 20.49 9.84
C SER A 105 40.55 21.85 9.14
N ASP A 106 41.22 21.83 7.98
CA ASP A 106 41.49 22.97 7.09
C ASP A 106 42.50 24.00 7.61
N ASP A 107 42.93 24.90 6.71
CA ASP A 107 44.05 25.81 6.88
C ASP A 107 43.91 26.72 8.13
N PHE A 108 42.70 27.17 8.49
CA PHE A 108 42.51 28.06 9.64
C PHE A 108 42.71 27.34 10.98
N ALA A 109 42.08 26.18 11.18
CA ALA A 109 42.23 25.38 12.39
C ALA A 109 43.68 24.88 12.53
N TYR A 110 44.30 24.49 11.41
CA TYR A 110 45.70 24.10 11.40
C TYR A 110 46.64 25.24 11.81
N ASN A 111 46.48 26.44 11.23
CA ASN A 111 47.27 27.61 11.62
C ASN A 111 47.02 28.01 13.08
N PHE A 112 45.77 27.93 13.56
CA PHE A 112 45.43 28.21 14.95
C PHE A 112 46.14 27.25 15.92
N ILE A 113 46.18 25.95 15.59
CA ILE A 113 46.94 24.96 16.36
C ILE A 113 48.43 25.25 16.29
N LEU A 114 48.98 25.62 15.13
CA LEU A 114 50.38 26.02 15.06
C LEU A 114 50.70 27.19 16.00
N ASP A 115 49.84 28.19 16.06
CA ASP A 115 50.11 29.41 16.83
C ASP A 115 49.85 29.24 18.35
N TYR A 116 48.90 28.39 18.77
CA TYR A 116 48.43 28.34 20.16
C TYR A 116 48.50 26.98 20.86
N GLN A 117 48.86 25.89 20.19
CA GLN A 117 48.81 24.54 20.76
C GLN A 117 49.67 24.37 22.02
N ASP A 118 50.89 24.93 22.08
CA ASP A 118 51.75 24.83 23.27
C ASP A 118 51.13 25.47 24.52
N ARG A 119 50.18 26.39 24.34
CA ARG A 119 49.50 27.11 25.42
C ARG A 119 48.15 26.50 25.79
N LEU A 120 47.41 25.98 24.81
CA LEU A 120 46.09 25.38 25.01
C LEU A 120 46.16 23.88 25.32
N PHE A 121 47.02 23.13 24.61
CA PHE A 121 47.08 21.68 24.61
C PHE A 121 48.54 21.19 24.60
N PRO A 122 49.30 21.46 25.67
CA PRO A 122 50.73 21.19 25.71
C PRO A 122 51.04 19.70 25.53
N GLY A 123 51.87 19.37 24.54
CA GLY A 123 52.34 18.00 24.28
C GLY A 123 51.33 17.05 23.64
N LEU A 124 50.09 17.51 23.38
CA LEU A 124 49.06 16.66 22.80
C LEU A 124 49.36 16.32 21.32
N PRO A 125 49.14 15.07 20.88
CA PRO A 125 49.24 14.73 19.47
C PRO A 125 48.21 15.48 18.61
N VAL A 126 48.61 15.88 17.40
CA VAL A 126 47.74 16.56 16.43
C VAL A 126 47.76 15.81 15.10
N VAL A 127 46.57 15.58 14.54
CA VAL A 127 46.36 15.15 13.16
C VAL A 127 45.69 16.28 12.39
N PHE A 128 46.33 16.83 11.37
CA PHE A 128 45.65 17.78 10.48
C PHE A 128 45.08 17.10 9.24
N CYS A 129 44.00 17.64 8.68
CA CYS A 129 43.40 17.21 7.42
C CYS A 129 42.79 18.39 6.67
N GLY A 130 42.64 18.29 5.35
CA GLY A 130 42.05 19.37 4.53
C GLY A 130 42.96 20.61 4.38
N VAL A 131 44.28 20.47 4.57
CA VAL A 131 45.22 21.60 4.57
C VAL A 131 45.93 21.69 3.22
N ASN A 132 45.81 22.83 2.53
CA ASN A 132 46.29 22.99 1.14
C ASN A 132 47.79 23.31 1.04
N ASP A 133 48.32 24.14 1.94
CA ASP A 133 49.75 24.50 1.96
C ASP A 133 50.32 24.43 3.38
N PRO A 134 50.63 23.22 3.87
CA PRO A 134 51.26 23.06 5.17
C PRO A 134 52.72 23.52 5.06
N LYS A 135 52.94 24.81 5.31
CA LYS A 135 54.26 25.47 5.30
C LYS A 135 55.30 24.62 6.03
N PRO A 136 56.23 23.93 5.33
CA PRO A 136 57.14 22.96 5.94
C PRO A 136 58.03 23.57 7.03
N ASP A 137 58.40 24.84 6.86
CA ASP A 137 59.20 25.62 7.81
C ASP A 137 58.51 25.78 9.17
N LYS A 138 57.16 25.81 9.22
CA LYS A 138 56.39 25.91 10.47
C LYS A 138 56.24 24.57 11.19
N MET A 139 56.42 23.45 10.47
CA MET A 139 56.42 22.10 11.05
C MET A 139 57.80 21.68 11.55
N ALA A 140 58.87 22.31 11.05
CA ALA A 140 60.24 22.00 11.40
C ALA A 140 60.47 22.10 12.93
N GLY A 141 60.77 20.97 13.56
CA GLY A 141 61.04 20.87 15.01
C GLY A 141 59.87 20.43 15.88
N ARG A 142 58.65 20.27 15.34
CA ARG A 142 57.50 19.73 16.09
C ARG A 142 57.35 18.22 15.88
N THR A 143 57.47 17.44 16.95
CA THR A 143 57.44 15.96 16.89
C THR A 143 56.06 15.35 17.17
N ASN A 144 55.07 16.17 17.54
CA ASN A 144 53.73 15.76 17.95
C ASN A 144 52.65 16.01 16.88
N ILE A 145 53.03 16.43 15.67
CA ILE A 145 52.08 16.75 14.59
C ILE A 145 52.33 15.82 13.40
N THR A 146 51.27 15.22 12.88
CA THR A 146 51.23 14.52 11.60
C THR A 146 49.91 14.86 10.91
N GLY A 147 49.68 14.36 9.69
CA GLY A 147 48.43 14.65 9.02
C GLY A 147 48.43 14.38 7.54
N LEU A 148 47.47 15.03 6.90
CA LEU A 148 47.02 14.79 5.56
C LEU A 148 46.96 16.12 4.80
N VAL A 149 47.79 16.24 3.76
CA VAL A 149 47.84 17.44 2.91
C VAL A 149 46.81 17.31 1.81
N GLU A 150 45.99 18.32 1.61
CA GLU A 150 45.06 18.41 0.49
C GLU A 150 45.84 18.74 -0.79
N ASN A 151 46.31 17.70 -1.46
CA ASN A 151 47.07 17.81 -2.70
C ASN A 151 46.22 17.30 -3.87
N VAL A 152 45.48 18.23 -4.46
CA VAL A 152 44.48 17.95 -5.49
C VAL A 152 45.13 17.77 -6.86
N ASP A 153 44.72 16.74 -7.61
CA ASP A 153 45.23 16.44 -8.95
C ASP A 153 44.55 17.30 -10.03
N PHE A 154 44.83 18.61 -10.03
CA PHE A 154 44.30 19.55 -11.02
C PHE A 154 44.70 19.18 -12.45
N GLU A 155 45.91 18.65 -12.65
CA GLU A 155 46.44 18.36 -13.99
C GLU A 155 45.58 17.30 -14.69
N SER A 156 45.22 16.22 -14.00
CA SER A 156 44.36 15.16 -14.55
C SER A 156 42.98 15.69 -14.96
N THR A 157 42.33 16.49 -14.11
CA THR A 157 41.00 17.07 -14.38
C THR A 157 41.05 18.07 -15.53
N LEU A 158 42.05 18.96 -15.58
CA LEU A 158 42.17 19.97 -16.62
C LEU A 158 42.54 19.36 -17.99
N ARG A 159 43.42 18.35 -18.04
CA ARG A 159 43.71 17.61 -19.28
C ARG A 159 42.49 16.88 -19.80
N LEU A 160 41.70 16.30 -18.89
CA LEU A 160 40.44 15.65 -19.24
C LEU A 160 39.45 16.68 -19.80
N ALA A 161 39.28 17.83 -19.15
CA ALA A 161 38.39 18.89 -19.62
C ALA A 161 38.76 19.34 -21.05
N ALA A 162 40.05 19.55 -21.33
CA ALA A 162 40.51 19.88 -22.68
C ALA A 162 40.28 18.74 -23.70
N ARG A 163 40.31 17.48 -23.27
CA ARG A 163 40.04 16.32 -24.14
C ARG A 163 38.54 16.19 -24.47
N LEU A 164 37.67 16.43 -23.50
CA LEU A 164 36.21 16.39 -23.67
C LEU A 164 35.70 17.59 -24.48
N HIS A 165 36.46 18.70 -24.49
CA HIS A 165 36.12 19.92 -25.24
C HIS A 165 37.29 20.34 -26.14
N PRO A 166 37.51 19.69 -27.30
CA PRO A 166 38.67 19.93 -28.16
C PRO A 166 38.70 21.32 -28.79
N ASP A 167 37.54 21.97 -28.93
CA ASP A 167 37.42 23.33 -29.48
C ASP A 167 37.67 24.42 -28.42
N ALA A 168 37.79 24.06 -27.14
CA ALA A 168 38.03 25.02 -26.07
C ALA A 168 39.48 25.49 -26.08
N SER A 169 39.67 26.81 -25.99
CA SER A 169 41.02 27.42 -25.96
C SER A 169 41.27 28.27 -24.71
N ARG A 170 40.24 28.46 -23.87
CA ARG A 170 40.31 29.31 -22.67
C ARG A 170 39.67 28.62 -21.46
N MET A 171 40.27 28.83 -20.29
CA MET A 171 39.77 28.44 -18.99
C MET A 171 39.69 29.67 -18.08
N ILE A 172 38.51 29.96 -17.54
CA ILE A 172 38.30 31.03 -16.54
C ILE A 172 38.24 30.38 -15.16
N VAL A 173 39.15 30.80 -14.28
CA VAL A 173 39.22 30.35 -12.89
C VAL A 173 38.51 31.38 -12.02
N ILE A 174 37.46 30.95 -11.32
CA ILE A 174 36.67 31.79 -10.41
C ILE A 174 37.01 31.39 -8.98
N GLY A 175 37.45 32.34 -8.16
CA GLY A 175 37.79 32.12 -6.75
C GLY A 175 37.71 33.38 -5.89
N ASP A 176 38.19 33.27 -4.65
CA ASP A 176 38.25 34.35 -3.67
C ASP A 176 39.68 34.61 -3.18
N ARG A 177 39.86 35.69 -2.41
CA ARG A 177 41.14 36.01 -1.74
C ARG A 177 41.28 35.43 -0.34
N SER A 178 40.53 34.37 -0.01
CA SER A 178 40.70 33.68 1.27
C SER A 178 42.06 32.95 1.34
N VAL A 179 42.49 32.57 2.54
CA VAL A 179 43.74 31.79 2.72
C VAL A 179 43.68 30.49 1.91
N THR A 180 42.55 29.79 2.00
CA THR A 180 42.27 28.56 1.26
C THR A 180 42.21 28.81 -0.25
N GLY A 181 41.47 29.84 -0.70
CA GLY A 181 41.34 30.17 -2.12
C GLY A 181 42.67 30.54 -2.79
N MET A 182 43.49 31.35 -2.11
CA MET A 182 44.83 31.71 -2.59
C MET A 182 45.79 30.52 -2.61
N ALA A 183 45.69 29.59 -1.64
CA ALA A 183 46.50 28.37 -1.64
C ALA A 183 46.14 27.46 -2.83
N ILE A 184 44.85 27.23 -3.06
CA ILE A 184 44.34 26.46 -4.21
C ILE A 184 44.77 27.11 -5.53
N GLN A 185 44.61 28.43 -5.67
CA GLN A 185 45.07 29.14 -6.87
C GLN A 185 46.58 29.03 -7.06
N GLY A 186 47.36 29.04 -5.98
CA GLY A 186 48.80 28.81 -6.02
C GLY A 186 49.12 27.46 -6.68
N GLN A 187 48.51 26.39 -6.18
CA GLN A 187 48.65 25.04 -6.76
C GLN A 187 48.21 25.00 -8.23
N LEU A 188 47.10 25.66 -8.59
CA LEU A 188 46.61 25.71 -9.97
C LEU A 188 47.58 26.47 -10.90
N ARG A 189 48.19 27.56 -10.42
CA ARG A 189 49.18 28.36 -11.16
C ARG A 189 50.49 27.60 -11.40
N GLU A 190 50.84 26.62 -10.56
CA GLU A 190 51.97 25.72 -10.81
C GLU A 190 51.71 24.74 -11.96
N VAL A 191 50.44 24.34 -12.14
CA VAL A 191 50.01 23.42 -13.20
C VAL A 191 49.77 24.14 -14.52
N ALA A 192 49.26 25.38 -14.49
CA ALA A 192 48.89 26.13 -15.70
C ALA A 192 49.99 26.20 -16.80
N PRO A 193 51.30 26.40 -16.50
CA PRO A 193 52.35 26.38 -17.51
C PRO A 193 52.50 25.06 -18.26
N ARG A 194 52.13 23.92 -17.67
CA ARG A 194 52.19 22.58 -18.29
C ARG A 194 51.08 22.34 -19.31
N LEU A 195 50.04 23.18 -19.27
CA LEU A 195 48.89 23.17 -20.18
C LEU A 195 48.95 24.30 -21.22
N LYS A 196 50.06 25.05 -21.25
CA LYS A 196 50.29 26.14 -22.19
C LYS A 196 50.28 25.62 -23.62
N GLY A 197 49.39 26.15 -24.46
CA GLY A 197 49.15 25.69 -25.84
C GLY A 197 47.94 24.77 -25.99
N ILE A 198 47.32 24.35 -24.88
CA ILE A 198 46.04 23.62 -24.86
C ILE A 198 44.93 24.56 -24.35
N LEU A 199 45.15 25.21 -23.19
CA LEU A 199 44.20 26.17 -22.60
C LEU A 199 44.95 27.42 -22.12
N GLU A 200 44.37 28.60 -22.37
CA GLU A 200 44.79 29.87 -21.76
C GLU A 200 43.98 30.14 -20.49
N PHE A 201 44.66 30.48 -19.39
CA PHE A 201 44.03 30.67 -18.08
C PHE A 201 43.84 32.15 -17.75
N GLU A 202 42.63 32.50 -17.35
CA GLU A 202 42.24 33.81 -16.81
C GLU A 202 41.71 33.64 -15.38
N TYR A 203 42.07 34.53 -14.44
CA TYR A 203 41.72 34.39 -13.02
C TYR A 203 40.84 35.56 -12.59
N TRP A 204 39.69 35.25 -11.98
CA TRP A 204 38.71 36.19 -11.47
C TRP A 204 38.57 36.01 -9.95
N ASP A 205 38.97 37.04 -9.21
CA ASP A 205 39.01 37.02 -7.74
C ASP A 205 38.06 38.08 -7.18
N ASP A 206 37.25 37.72 -6.18
CA ASP A 206 36.35 38.61 -5.42
C ASP A 206 35.35 39.41 -6.30
N LEU A 207 34.86 38.83 -7.40
CA LEU A 207 33.83 39.46 -8.22
C LEU A 207 32.42 39.19 -7.67
N PRO A 208 31.53 40.19 -7.61
CA PRO A 208 30.15 39.98 -7.17
C PRO A 208 29.36 39.12 -8.16
N MET A 209 28.39 38.33 -7.66
CA MET A 209 27.65 37.36 -8.48
C MET A 209 27.03 37.94 -9.77
N PRO A 210 26.38 39.11 -9.76
CA PRO A 210 25.81 39.69 -10.99
C PRO A 210 26.85 39.99 -12.06
N GLU A 211 28.03 40.47 -11.65
CA GLU A 211 29.13 40.78 -12.56
C GLU A 211 29.73 39.51 -13.15
N ILE A 212 29.88 38.44 -12.35
CA ILE A 212 30.28 37.12 -12.85
C ILE A 212 29.28 36.66 -13.92
N LEU A 213 27.98 36.66 -13.62
CA LEU A 213 26.96 36.19 -14.57
C LEU A 213 26.90 37.04 -15.85
N GLU A 214 27.02 38.36 -15.75
CA GLU A 214 27.04 39.26 -16.91
C GLU A 214 28.25 38.99 -17.81
N ARG A 215 29.45 38.87 -17.21
CA ARG A 215 30.67 38.57 -17.96
C ARG A 215 30.60 37.21 -18.62
N LEU A 216 30.13 36.17 -17.91
CA LEU A 216 30.02 34.82 -18.45
C LEU A 216 29.02 34.73 -19.61
N LYS A 217 27.91 35.49 -19.58
CA LYS A 217 26.95 35.56 -20.70
C LYS A 217 27.56 36.15 -21.98
N ALA A 218 28.57 37.01 -21.85
CA ALA A 218 29.27 37.62 -22.97
C ALA A 218 30.45 36.76 -23.49
N MET A 219 30.78 35.64 -22.84
CA MET A 219 31.90 34.80 -23.23
C MET A 219 31.59 33.91 -24.44
N PRO A 220 32.58 33.64 -25.30
CA PRO A 220 32.40 32.76 -26.44
C PRO A 220 32.24 31.29 -26.00
N PRO A 221 31.57 30.43 -26.79
CA PRO A 221 31.27 29.03 -26.43
C PRO A 221 32.50 28.14 -26.21
N ASN A 222 33.68 28.56 -26.71
CA ASN A 222 34.95 27.84 -26.55
C ASN A 222 35.67 28.12 -25.20
N THR A 223 34.90 28.48 -24.19
CA THR A 223 35.38 28.84 -22.84
C THR A 223 34.96 27.76 -21.84
N LEU A 224 35.90 27.30 -21.02
CA LEU A 224 35.65 26.42 -19.89
C LEU A 224 35.73 27.22 -18.59
N LEU A 225 34.98 26.80 -17.58
CA LEU A 225 35.00 27.41 -16.25
C LEU A 225 35.61 26.45 -15.25
N PHE A 226 36.46 26.96 -14.36
CA PHE A 226 36.98 26.25 -13.20
C PHE A 226 36.59 27.01 -11.93
N VAL A 227 35.76 26.40 -11.08
CA VAL A 227 35.26 27.06 -9.87
C VAL A 227 35.97 26.50 -8.64
N ILE A 228 36.61 27.38 -7.89
CA ILE A 228 37.22 27.09 -6.59
C ILE A 228 36.15 27.24 -5.50
N PRO A 229 36.07 26.34 -4.50
CA PRO A 229 35.12 26.48 -3.41
C PRO A 229 35.29 27.79 -2.65
N MET A 230 34.28 28.66 -2.73
CA MET A 230 34.29 29.99 -2.11
C MET A 230 32.90 30.36 -1.58
N TYR A 231 32.85 31.32 -0.65
CA TYR A 231 31.60 31.97 -0.27
C TYR A 231 31.44 33.25 -1.08
N LEU A 232 30.20 33.56 -1.47
CA LEU A 232 29.91 34.79 -2.19
C LEU A 232 28.72 35.52 -1.59
N GLU A 233 28.88 36.79 -1.27
CA GLU A 233 27.78 37.63 -0.79
C GLU A 233 27.03 38.27 -1.97
N HIS A 234 25.71 38.11 -2.01
CA HIS A 234 24.85 38.73 -3.00
C HIS A 234 23.51 39.13 -2.38
N GLU A 235 23.12 40.39 -2.53
CA GLU A 235 21.89 40.99 -1.95
C GLU A 235 21.74 40.79 -0.43
N GLY A 236 22.85 40.80 0.32
CA GLY A 236 22.85 40.59 1.77
C GLY A 236 22.64 39.13 2.20
N LYS A 237 22.68 38.18 1.25
CA LYS A 237 22.72 36.75 1.51
C LYS A 237 24.09 36.19 1.15
N LEU A 238 24.60 35.30 2.00
CA LEU A 238 25.86 34.60 1.78
C LEU A 238 25.56 33.25 1.15
N TYR A 239 26.08 32.99 -0.05
CA TYR A 239 25.95 31.73 -0.77
C TYR A 239 27.15 30.83 -0.51
N ALA A 240 26.90 29.55 -0.24
CA ALA A 240 27.92 28.51 -0.11
C ALA A 240 28.45 28.06 -1.49
N ALA A 241 29.53 27.28 -1.50
CA ALA A 241 30.25 26.94 -2.73
C ALA A 241 29.42 26.13 -3.74
N ASP A 242 28.59 25.22 -3.25
CA ASP A 242 27.61 24.44 -4.01
C ASP A 242 26.50 25.34 -4.59
N GLU A 243 25.95 26.26 -3.78
CA GLU A 243 24.94 27.22 -4.24
C GLU A 243 25.50 28.18 -5.30
N VAL A 244 26.74 28.66 -5.13
CA VAL A 244 27.43 29.50 -6.12
C VAL A 244 27.57 28.76 -7.44
N LEU A 245 27.96 27.49 -7.39
CA LEU A 245 28.12 26.67 -8.59
C LEU A 245 26.79 26.41 -9.30
N GLU A 246 25.73 26.15 -8.53
CA GLU A 246 24.39 25.95 -9.05
C GLU A 246 23.86 27.21 -9.75
N VAL A 247 24.03 28.38 -9.13
CA VAL A 247 23.66 29.66 -9.73
C VAL A 247 24.42 29.90 -11.04
N ILE A 248 25.73 29.62 -11.09
CA ILE A 248 26.53 29.75 -12.32
C ILE A 248 26.01 28.78 -13.39
N SER A 249 25.89 27.49 -13.08
CA SER A 249 25.56 26.44 -14.06
C SER A 249 24.13 26.51 -14.61
N GLN A 250 23.19 27.11 -13.86
CA GLN A 250 21.82 27.37 -14.33
C GLN A 250 21.73 28.57 -15.26
N ASN A 251 22.62 29.57 -15.11
CA ASN A 251 22.56 30.82 -15.86
C ASN A 251 23.44 30.83 -17.12
N VAL A 252 24.39 29.90 -17.25
CA VAL A 252 25.26 29.77 -18.43
C VAL A 252 25.35 28.34 -18.96
N LEU A 253 25.60 28.21 -20.26
CA LEU A 253 25.77 26.92 -20.96
C LEU A 253 27.24 26.46 -21.05
N LEU A 254 28.17 27.22 -20.47
CA LEU A 254 29.59 26.89 -20.50
C LEU A 254 29.88 25.67 -19.59
N PRO A 255 30.76 24.73 -20.01
CA PRO A 255 31.14 23.61 -19.16
C PRO A 255 31.88 24.07 -17.90
N VAL A 256 31.40 23.62 -16.73
CA VAL A 256 31.96 24.00 -15.42
C VAL A 256 32.66 22.82 -14.77
N TYR A 257 33.92 23.00 -14.42
CA TYR A 257 34.76 22.00 -13.78
C TYR A 257 35.15 22.45 -12.38
N SER A 258 35.35 21.46 -11.50
CA SER A 258 35.93 21.63 -10.18
C SER A 258 36.62 20.33 -9.78
N CYS A 259 37.41 20.34 -8.71
CA CYS A 259 38.11 19.15 -8.23
C CYS A 259 37.61 18.65 -6.87
N TRP A 260 36.51 19.19 -6.34
CA TRP A 260 35.92 18.74 -5.08
C TRP A 260 34.65 17.96 -5.32
N ARG A 261 34.55 16.77 -4.70
CA ARG A 261 33.45 15.85 -4.93
C ARG A 261 32.10 16.40 -4.45
N PHE A 262 32.07 17.16 -3.36
CA PHE A 262 30.83 17.72 -2.82
C PHE A 262 30.16 18.75 -3.76
N LEU A 263 30.88 19.27 -4.76
CA LEU A 263 30.34 20.14 -5.80
C LEU A 263 29.71 19.38 -6.98
N LEU A 264 29.89 18.06 -7.04
CA LEU A 264 29.26 17.19 -8.02
C LEU A 264 27.76 17.08 -7.69
N GLY A 265 26.88 17.29 -8.68
CA GLY A 265 25.43 17.40 -8.47
C GLY A 265 24.90 18.84 -8.52
N HIS A 266 25.80 19.83 -8.42
CA HIS A 266 25.46 21.26 -8.44
C HIS A 266 25.87 21.94 -9.77
N GLY A 267 25.94 21.16 -10.85
CA GLY A 267 26.29 21.64 -12.20
C GLY A 267 27.76 21.52 -12.60
N CYS A 268 28.59 20.86 -11.79
CA CYS A 268 29.94 20.44 -12.18
C CYS A 268 29.88 19.27 -13.20
N VAL A 269 30.68 19.32 -14.26
CA VAL A 269 30.81 18.20 -15.22
C VAL A 269 31.40 16.96 -14.55
N GLY A 270 32.41 17.15 -13.72
CA GLY A 270 33.17 16.07 -13.07
C GLY A 270 34.65 16.13 -13.40
N GLY A 271 35.36 15.08 -13.03
CA GLY A 271 36.82 15.03 -13.14
C GLY A 271 37.40 14.02 -12.17
N LYS A 272 38.68 14.19 -11.84
CA LYS A 272 39.30 13.49 -10.72
C LYS A 272 39.00 14.30 -9.46
N LEU A 273 38.04 13.82 -8.65
CA LEU A 273 37.42 14.63 -7.61
C LEU A 273 37.85 14.19 -6.21
N HIS A 274 38.32 15.15 -5.43
CA HIS A 274 38.76 14.99 -4.07
C HIS A 274 37.58 14.82 -3.11
N SER A 275 37.62 13.78 -2.28
CA SER A 275 36.51 13.33 -1.43
C SER A 275 36.77 13.67 0.04
N GLY A 276 35.93 14.52 0.64
CA GLY A 276 36.04 14.89 2.05
C GLY A 276 35.85 13.68 2.98
N VAL A 277 34.98 12.75 2.60
CA VAL A 277 34.73 11.50 3.34
C VAL A 277 35.98 10.62 3.39
N ASP A 278 36.66 10.44 2.27
CA ASP A 278 37.87 9.62 2.23
C ASP A 278 39.03 10.32 2.93
N HIS A 279 39.08 11.66 2.86
CA HIS A 279 40.00 12.49 3.63
C HIS A 279 39.80 12.29 5.14
N GLY A 280 38.54 12.33 5.60
CA GLY A 280 38.16 12.05 6.98
C GLY A 280 38.49 10.62 7.41
N ARG A 281 38.30 9.62 6.55
CA ARG A 281 38.67 8.22 6.84
C ARG A 281 40.17 8.05 7.03
N ILE A 282 40.98 8.63 6.15
CA ILE A 282 42.44 8.56 6.26
C ILE A 282 42.91 9.25 7.54
N ALA A 283 42.41 10.46 7.82
CA ALA A 283 42.70 11.19 9.05
C ALA A 283 42.30 10.39 10.30
N GLY A 284 41.13 9.74 10.28
CA GLY A 284 40.66 8.84 11.34
C GLY A 284 41.56 7.63 11.53
N GLY A 285 42.07 7.06 10.43
CA GLY A 285 43.05 5.97 10.48
C GLY A 285 44.38 6.40 11.12
N LEU A 286 44.88 7.60 10.79
CA LEU A 286 46.07 8.18 11.44
C LEU A 286 45.82 8.43 12.93
N ALA A 287 44.65 8.98 13.28
CA ALA A 287 44.21 9.19 14.64
C ALA A 287 44.20 7.88 15.45
N LEU A 288 43.61 6.80 14.90
CA LEU A 288 43.57 5.49 15.56
C LEU A 288 44.96 4.89 15.79
N ARG A 289 45.91 5.09 14.86
CA ARG A 289 47.30 4.65 15.05
C ARG A 289 47.95 5.36 16.24
N ILE A 290 47.70 6.66 16.38
CA ILE A 290 48.22 7.45 17.51
C ILE A 290 47.54 7.02 18.82
N LEU A 291 46.22 6.84 18.82
CA LEU A 291 45.47 6.34 19.98
C LEU A 291 45.90 4.93 20.41
N ALA A 292 46.43 4.12 19.48
CA ALA A 292 47.06 2.83 19.74
C ALA A 292 48.52 2.91 20.23
N GLY A 293 49.10 4.11 20.38
CA GLY A 293 50.41 4.35 20.97
C GLY A 293 51.54 4.64 19.97
N ALA A 294 51.25 4.77 18.67
CA ALA A 294 52.26 5.24 17.71
C ALA A 294 52.59 6.72 17.92
N LYS A 295 53.87 7.08 17.82
CA LYS A 295 54.28 8.50 17.92
C LYS A 295 53.98 9.23 16.60
N PRO A 296 53.43 10.46 16.63
CA PRO A 296 53.19 11.24 15.41
C PRO A 296 54.44 11.42 14.54
N SER A 297 55.63 11.54 15.15
CA SER A 297 56.93 11.61 14.45
C SER A 297 57.25 10.41 13.56
N ASP A 298 56.67 9.24 13.84
CA ASP A 298 56.92 7.98 13.13
C ASP A 298 55.87 7.75 12.01
N ILE A 299 54.88 8.64 11.93
CA ILE A 299 53.80 8.60 10.94
C ILE A 299 54.09 9.68 9.88
N PRO A 300 54.47 9.30 8.64
CA PRO A 300 54.75 10.26 7.60
C PRO A 300 53.48 11.03 7.22
N VAL A 301 53.62 12.32 6.95
CA VAL A 301 52.56 13.15 6.39
C VAL A 301 52.15 12.58 5.03
N VAL A 302 50.87 12.33 4.86
CA VAL A 302 50.32 11.74 3.63
C VAL A 302 50.02 12.87 2.64
N THR A 303 50.56 12.76 1.43
CA THR A 303 50.53 13.81 0.39
C THR A 303 50.03 13.31 -0.98
N ARG A 304 49.70 12.01 -1.09
CA ARG A 304 49.27 11.38 -2.34
C ARG A 304 47.96 10.64 -2.13
N PHE A 305 47.02 10.87 -3.03
CA PHE A 305 45.70 10.26 -3.05
C PHE A 305 45.44 9.70 -4.44
N ASP A 306 44.67 8.63 -4.48
CA ASP A 306 44.10 8.13 -5.72
C ASP A 306 42.63 8.51 -5.74
N ASP A 307 42.38 9.80 -5.98
CA ASP A 307 41.02 10.31 -6.10
C ASP A 307 40.33 9.66 -7.31
N PRO A 308 39.09 9.16 -7.14
CA PRO A 308 38.38 8.53 -8.24
C PRO A 308 37.96 9.57 -9.28
N PHE A 309 37.82 9.11 -10.52
CA PHE A 309 37.09 9.89 -11.51
C PHE A 309 35.59 9.81 -11.20
N ALA A 310 34.92 10.96 -11.13
CA ALA A 310 33.49 11.03 -10.88
C ALA A 310 32.83 12.10 -11.77
N PHE A 311 31.64 11.81 -12.28
CA PHE A 311 30.90 12.67 -13.22
C PHE A 311 29.41 12.75 -12.90
N ASP A 312 28.77 13.82 -13.33
CA ASP A 312 27.34 14.03 -13.18
C ASP A 312 26.60 13.69 -14.49
N TRP A 313 25.73 12.68 -14.44
CA TRP A 313 24.96 12.21 -15.60
C TRP A 313 24.13 13.32 -16.25
N ASP A 314 23.47 14.16 -15.46
CA ASP A 314 22.58 15.19 -16.00
C ASP A 314 23.37 16.27 -16.75
N VAL A 315 24.57 16.59 -16.27
CA VAL A 315 25.49 17.54 -16.91
C VAL A 315 26.13 16.93 -18.16
N LEU A 316 26.56 15.66 -18.10
CA LEU A 316 27.08 14.95 -19.27
C LEU A 316 26.07 14.93 -20.42
N ARG A 317 24.79 14.66 -20.12
CA ARG A 317 23.70 14.71 -21.10
C ARG A 317 23.45 16.14 -21.60
N LYS A 318 23.47 17.14 -20.70
CA LYS A 318 23.29 18.56 -21.07
C LYS A 318 24.36 19.05 -22.05
N LEU A 319 25.59 18.53 -21.94
CA LEU A 319 26.73 18.89 -22.79
C LEU A 319 26.99 17.90 -23.95
N ASP A 320 26.13 16.90 -24.15
CA ASP A 320 26.26 15.85 -25.17
C ASP A 320 27.61 15.09 -25.13
N ILE A 321 28.13 14.84 -23.92
CA ILE A 321 29.39 14.11 -23.72
C ILE A 321 29.10 12.60 -23.62
N PRO A 322 29.59 11.76 -24.54
CA PRO A 322 29.29 10.33 -24.52
C PRO A 322 30.14 9.59 -23.48
N LEU A 323 29.51 8.66 -22.74
CA LEU A 323 30.15 7.86 -21.66
C LEU A 323 31.46 7.14 -22.07
N ARG A 324 31.61 6.79 -23.36
CA ARG A 324 32.80 6.12 -23.89
C ARG A 324 34.08 6.97 -23.84
N GLU A 325 33.95 8.28 -23.69
CA GLU A 325 35.07 9.22 -23.61
C GLU A 325 35.56 9.43 -22.16
N LEU A 326 34.83 8.89 -21.20
CA LEU A 326 35.18 8.93 -19.78
C LEU A 326 36.20 7.83 -19.45
N PRO A 327 37.10 8.07 -18.46
CA PRO A 327 38.01 7.05 -17.95
C PRO A 327 37.28 5.78 -17.46
N SER A 328 37.88 4.60 -17.68
CA SER A 328 37.33 3.34 -17.19
C SER A 328 37.30 3.29 -15.66
N GLY A 329 36.16 2.91 -15.08
CA GLY A 329 35.98 2.87 -13.62
C GLY A 329 35.55 4.20 -13.02
N ALA A 330 35.21 5.20 -13.84
CA ALA A 330 34.63 6.44 -13.36
C ALA A 330 33.24 6.22 -12.74
N GLU A 331 33.02 6.86 -11.59
CA GLU A 331 31.72 6.88 -10.93
C GLU A 331 30.81 7.91 -11.60
N ILE A 332 29.53 7.56 -11.76
CA ILE A 332 28.53 8.44 -12.37
C ILE A 332 27.40 8.62 -11.36
N ILE A 333 27.21 9.86 -10.90
CA ILE A 333 26.06 10.21 -10.07
C ILE A 333 24.88 10.61 -10.97
N ASN A 334 23.67 10.57 -10.43
CA ASN A 334 22.42 10.89 -11.14
C ASN A 334 22.13 10.01 -12.38
N GLU A 335 22.81 8.86 -12.55
CA GLU A 335 22.47 7.92 -13.63
C GLU A 335 21.04 7.37 -13.39
N PRO A 336 20.15 7.36 -14.40
CA PRO A 336 18.84 6.76 -14.27
C PRO A 336 18.99 5.30 -13.87
N TYR A 337 18.36 4.95 -12.74
CA TYR A 337 18.48 3.65 -12.09
C TYR A 337 18.28 2.52 -13.10
N ARG A 338 19.37 1.82 -13.45
CA ARG A 338 19.24 0.56 -14.18
C ARG A 338 18.67 -0.44 -13.19
N PHE A 339 17.46 -0.91 -13.43
CA PHE A 339 16.71 -1.86 -12.60
C PHE A 339 17.45 -3.17 -12.24
N TYR A 340 18.69 -3.37 -12.72
CA TYR A 340 19.45 -4.62 -12.67
C TYR A 340 20.68 -4.62 -11.76
N THR A 341 21.02 -3.53 -11.05
CA THR A 341 22.12 -3.56 -10.07
C THR A 341 21.61 -3.82 -8.66
N ILE A 342 20.87 -4.93 -8.49
CA ILE A 342 20.62 -5.49 -7.17
C ILE A 342 21.91 -6.20 -6.75
N ASP A 343 22.35 -5.99 -5.51
CA ASP A 343 23.45 -6.76 -4.91
C ASP A 343 23.26 -8.26 -5.20
N LYS A 344 24.29 -8.93 -5.70
CA LYS A 344 24.15 -10.33 -6.15
C LYS A 344 23.65 -11.25 -5.02
N GLY A 345 24.02 -10.96 -3.78
CA GLY A 345 23.52 -11.66 -2.60
C GLY A 345 22.04 -11.41 -2.37
N LEU A 346 21.62 -10.14 -2.40
CA LEU A 346 20.20 -9.78 -2.26
C LEU A 346 19.34 -10.37 -3.39
N PHE A 347 19.82 -10.34 -4.64
CA PHE A 347 19.14 -10.92 -5.79
C PHE A 347 18.92 -12.42 -5.63
N TRP A 348 19.97 -13.17 -5.27
CA TRP A 348 19.84 -14.62 -5.05
C TRP A 348 18.96 -14.94 -3.85
N THR A 349 19.00 -14.13 -2.80
CA THR A 349 18.13 -14.29 -1.62
C THR A 349 16.66 -14.10 -2.00
N ILE A 350 16.34 -13.09 -2.81
CA ILE A 350 15.00 -12.86 -3.35
C ILE A 350 14.58 -14.01 -4.26
N MET A 351 15.44 -14.44 -5.18
CA MET A 351 15.14 -15.52 -6.13
C MET A 351 14.87 -16.87 -5.44
N VAL A 352 15.67 -17.22 -4.43
CA VAL A 352 15.48 -18.44 -3.64
C VAL A 352 14.18 -18.36 -2.81
N SER A 353 13.92 -17.20 -2.19
CA SER A 353 12.69 -16.98 -1.42
C SER A 353 11.45 -17.06 -2.31
N LEU A 354 11.51 -16.48 -3.50
CA LEU A 354 10.43 -16.52 -4.49
C LEU A 354 10.20 -17.95 -5.00
N ALA A 355 11.26 -18.69 -5.31
CA ALA A 355 11.16 -20.09 -5.73
C ALA A 355 10.55 -20.97 -4.63
N ALA A 356 10.92 -20.75 -3.36
CA ALA A 356 10.34 -21.46 -2.22
C ALA A 356 8.84 -21.13 -2.04
N LEU A 357 8.46 -19.85 -2.14
CA LEU A 357 7.07 -19.40 -2.09
C LEU A 357 6.23 -20.00 -3.24
N ILE A 358 6.75 -20.00 -4.47
CA ILE A 358 6.09 -20.62 -5.62
C ILE A 358 5.92 -22.12 -5.41
N PHE A 359 6.95 -22.80 -4.89
CA PHE A 359 6.88 -24.23 -4.61
C PHE A 359 5.82 -24.56 -3.55
N ILE A 360 5.76 -23.79 -2.46
CA ILE A 360 4.73 -23.91 -1.42
C ILE A 360 3.34 -23.66 -2.02
N LEU A 361 3.19 -22.61 -2.83
CA LEU A 361 1.92 -22.27 -3.48
C LEU A 361 1.44 -23.41 -4.40
N VAL A 362 2.32 -23.99 -5.22
CA VAL A 362 2.01 -25.13 -6.08
C VAL A 362 1.57 -26.34 -5.26
N LEU A 363 2.25 -26.65 -4.15
CA LEU A 363 1.85 -27.73 -3.24
C LEU A 363 0.47 -27.50 -2.62
N LEU A 364 0.18 -26.26 -2.22
CA LEU A 364 -1.10 -25.87 -1.63
C LEU A 364 -2.24 -25.99 -2.65
N VAL A 365 -2.05 -25.48 -3.87
CA VAL A 365 -3.00 -25.58 -4.97
C VAL A 365 -3.23 -27.04 -5.38
N ALA A 366 -2.17 -27.84 -5.48
CA ALA A 366 -2.29 -29.27 -5.78
C ALA A 366 -3.06 -30.02 -4.69
N SER A 367 -2.81 -29.72 -3.41
CA SER A 367 -3.51 -30.30 -2.27
C SER A 367 -5.01 -29.95 -2.26
N ILE A 368 -5.35 -28.69 -2.51
CA ILE A 368 -6.75 -28.23 -2.60
C ILE A 368 -7.45 -28.88 -3.79
N GLY A 369 -6.79 -28.94 -4.95
CA GLY A 369 -7.31 -29.58 -6.16
C GLY A 369 -7.57 -31.08 -5.95
N GLN A 370 -6.68 -31.79 -5.29
CA GLN A 370 -6.87 -33.21 -4.98
C GLN A 370 -8.06 -33.43 -4.03
N ARG A 371 -8.23 -32.57 -3.02
CA ARG A 371 -9.33 -32.67 -2.05
C ARG A 371 -10.69 -32.42 -2.72
N ARG A 372 -10.81 -31.41 -3.59
CA ARG A 372 -12.05 -31.12 -4.33
C ARG A 372 -12.43 -32.26 -5.27
N ARG A 373 -11.48 -32.81 -6.02
CA ARG A 373 -11.73 -33.95 -6.94
C ARG A 373 -12.21 -35.21 -6.23
N ILE A 374 -11.73 -35.49 -5.01
CA ILE A 374 -12.21 -36.63 -4.22
C ILE A 374 -13.65 -36.40 -3.75
N GLN A 375 -13.96 -35.18 -3.30
CA GLN A 375 -15.31 -34.84 -2.84
C GLN A 375 -16.34 -34.89 -3.96
N GLU A 376 -16.02 -34.33 -5.12
CA GLU A 376 -16.87 -34.38 -6.33
C GLU A 376 -17.09 -35.83 -6.76
N ARG A 377 -16.03 -36.65 -6.84
CA ARG A 377 -16.13 -38.05 -7.25
C ARG A 377 -17.01 -38.89 -6.31
N VAL A 378 -17.02 -38.61 -5.01
CA VAL A 378 -17.91 -39.29 -4.05
C VAL A 378 -19.37 -38.85 -4.22
N ASN A 379 -19.63 -37.55 -4.39
CA ASN A 379 -20.98 -37.03 -4.62
C ASN A 379 -21.57 -37.50 -5.96
N ASP A 380 -20.74 -37.56 -7.01
CA ASP A 380 -21.11 -38.09 -8.33
C ASP A 380 -21.45 -39.58 -8.23
N GLN A 381 -20.66 -40.37 -7.48
CA GLN A 381 -20.94 -41.79 -7.28
C GLN A 381 -22.24 -42.04 -6.51
N LEU A 382 -22.53 -41.26 -5.47
CA LEU A 382 -23.78 -41.36 -4.71
C LEU A 382 -25.01 -40.95 -5.55
N SER A 383 -24.88 -39.88 -6.34
CA SER A 383 -25.94 -39.41 -7.24
C SER A 383 -26.19 -40.42 -8.37
N PHE A 384 -25.12 -40.96 -8.96
CA PHE A 384 -25.20 -42.00 -9.98
C PHE A 384 -25.87 -43.27 -9.46
N LEU A 385 -25.50 -43.77 -8.26
CA LEU A 385 -26.16 -44.93 -7.65
C LEU A 385 -27.66 -44.70 -7.42
N LYS A 386 -28.06 -43.49 -7.01
CA LYS A 386 -29.46 -43.14 -6.84
C LYS A 386 -30.21 -43.10 -8.18
N ILE A 387 -29.62 -42.47 -9.20
CA ILE A 387 -30.18 -42.43 -10.56
C ILE A 387 -30.29 -43.84 -11.14
N LEU A 388 -29.29 -44.70 -10.94
CA LEU A 388 -29.34 -46.09 -11.38
C LEU A 388 -30.50 -46.86 -10.74
N MET A 389 -30.72 -46.71 -9.43
CA MET A 389 -31.86 -47.35 -8.77
C MET A 389 -33.20 -46.83 -9.31
N ASP A 390 -33.35 -45.52 -9.52
CA ASP A 390 -34.58 -44.90 -10.00
C ASP A 390 -34.85 -45.13 -11.50
N ALA A 391 -33.81 -45.36 -12.30
CA ALA A 391 -33.93 -45.70 -13.72
C ALA A 391 -34.36 -47.16 -13.96
N ILE A 392 -34.25 -48.04 -12.95
CA ILE A 392 -34.74 -49.41 -13.04
C ILE A 392 -36.29 -49.36 -13.09
N PRO A 393 -36.92 -49.80 -14.19
CA PRO A 393 -38.37 -49.71 -14.36
C PRO A 393 -39.14 -50.75 -13.54
N LEU A 394 -38.42 -51.62 -12.82
CA LEU A 394 -38.98 -52.62 -11.91
C LEU A 394 -39.02 -52.06 -10.49
N PRO A 395 -40.16 -52.17 -9.77
CA PRO A 395 -40.25 -51.84 -8.36
C PRO A 395 -39.17 -52.53 -7.52
N LEU A 396 -38.33 -51.75 -6.85
CA LEU A 396 -37.21 -52.21 -6.01
C LEU A 396 -37.31 -51.57 -4.63
N TYR A 397 -37.11 -52.39 -3.59
CA TYR A 397 -37.10 -51.95 -2.20
C TYR A 397 -36.01 -52.64 -1.38
N SER A 398 -35.61 -52.02 -0.28
CA SER A 398 -34.64 -52.58 0.68
C SER A 398 -35.19 -52.55 2.11
N LEU A 399 -34.91 -53.61 2.86
CA LEU A 399 -35.31 -53.79 4.26
C LEU A 399 -34.07 -53.97 5.14
N THR A 400 -34.09 -53.38 6.33
CA THR A 400 -33.10 -53.62 7.39
C THR A 400 -33.18 -55.05 7.93
N ARG A 401 -32.18 -55.48 8.71
CA ARG A 401 -32.20 -56.77 9.43
C ARG A 401 -33.43 -56.97 10.33
N ARG A 402 -34.09 -55.89 10.77
CA ARG A 402 -35.33 -55.95 11.57
C ARG A 402 -36.60 -56.08 10.71
N GLY A 403 -36.47 -56.11 9.38
CA GLY A 403 -37.60 -56.18 8.44
C GLY A 403 -38.27 -54.83 8.17
N LEU A 404 -37.61 -53.71 8.48
CA LEU A 404 -38.13 -52.34 8.27
C LEU A 404 -37.58 -51.74 6.98
N PHE A 405 -38.36 -50.97 6.22
CA PHE A 405 -37.87 -50.32 5.00
C PHE A 405 -36.69 -49.39 5.26
N GLN A 406 -35.65 -49.54 4.46
CA GLN A 406 -34.47 -48.68 4.47
C GLN A 406 -34.50 -47.68 3.31
N ASP A 407 -34.86 -48.13 2.11
CA ASP A 407 -34.92 -47.32 0.87
C ASP A 407 -35.75 -48.04 -0.22
N CYS A 408 -36.25 -47.32 -1.24
CA CYS A 408 -36.95 -47.87 -2.41
C CYS A 408 -36.76 -47.02 -3.66
N ASN A 409 -36.97 -47.56 -4.86
CA ASN A 409 -36.85 -46.79 -6.12
C ASN A 409 -38.16 -46.14 -6.57
N LEU A 410 -38.07 -45.24 -7.54
CA LEU A 410 -39.23 -44.53 -8.11
C LEU A 410 -40.32 -45.46 -8.68
N ALA A 411 -39.95 -46.61 -9.25
CA ALA A 411 -40.92 -47.59 -9.75
C ALA A 411 -41.75 -48.22 -8.62
N PHE A 412 -41.15 -48.43 -7.45
CA PHE A 412 -41.85 -48.88 -6.25
C PHE A 412 -42.82 -47.81 -5.71
N GLU A 413 -42.39 -46.54 -5.68
CA GLU A 413 -43.26 -45.44 -5.28
C GLU A 413 -44.50 -45.32 -6.17
N ARG A 414 -44.34 -45.50 -7.49
CA ARG A 414 -45.45 -45.46 -8.46
C ARG A 414 -46.40 -46.64 -8.31
N LEU A 415 -45.87 -47.85 -8.07
CA LEU A 415 -46.68 -49.06 -7.97
C LEU A 415 -47.53 -49.08 -6.70
N PHE A 416 -46.96 -48.67 -5.55
CA PHE A 416 -47.65 -48.68 -4.26
C PHE A 416 -48.23 -47.32 -3.84
N GLY A 417 -47.96 -46.25 -4.58
CA GLY A 417 -48.49 -44.91 -4.32
C GLY A 417 -47.95 -44.24 -3.06
N VAL A 418 -46.78 -44.67 -2.56
CA VAL A 418 -46.16 -44.20 -1.30
C VAL A 418 -44.76 -43.67 -1.55
N SER A 419 -44.39 -42.55 -0.91
CA SER A 419 -43.05 -41.97 -1.08
C SER A 419 -42.01 -42.67 -0.21
N ARG A 420 -40.76 -42.71 -0.70
CA ARG A 420 -39.58 -43.27 -0.03
C ARG A 420 -39.40 -42.71 1.38
N ALA A 421 -39.60 -41.41 1.56
CA ALA A 421 -39.51 -40.76 2.88
C ALA A 421 -40.62 -41.20 3.84
N ALA A 422 -41.81 -41.54 3.32
CA ALA A 422 -42.94 -41.95 4.13
C ALA A 422 -42.86 -43.40 4.63
N ILE A 423 -42.06 -44.25 3.97
CA ILE A 423 -41.91 -45.67 4.31
C ILE A 423 -40.66 -45.97 5.14
N GLN A 424 -39.66 -45.09 5.14
CA GLN A 424 -38.39 -45.33 5.82
C GLN A 424 -38.59 -45.59 7.33
N GLY A 425 -38.07 -46.72 7.81
CA GLY A 425 -38.18 -47.16 9.20
C GLY A 425 -39.49 -47.85 9.57
N LYS A 426 -40.45 -48.01 8.66
CA LYS A 426 -41.74 -48.70 8.89
C LYS A 426 -41.69 -50.16 8.44
N ALA A 427 -42.56 -51.00 9.01
CA ALA A 427 -42.72 -52.39 8.56
C ALA A 427 -43.67 -52.46 7.35
N PRO A 428 -43.55 -53.48 6.47
CA PRO A 428 -44.45 -53.68 5.32
C PRO A 428 -45.94 -53.72 5.65
N GLU A 429 -46.30 -54.15 6.86
CA GLU A 429 -47.69 -54.20 7.31
C GLU A 429 -48.25 -52.84 7.73
N ASP A 430 -47.37 -51.87 8.01
CA ASP A 430 -47.70 -50.52 8.49
C ASP A 430 -47.88 -49.51 7.33
N ILE A 431 -47.76 -49.97 6.08
CA ILE A 431 -47.90 -49.13 4.90
C ILE A 431 -49.33 -49.28 4.37
N GLY A 432 -50.13 -48.23 4.47
CA GLY A 432 -51.45 -48.13 3.83
C GLY A 432 -51.51 -46.90 2.92
N GLY A 433 -52.31 -46.97 1.86
CA GLY A 433 -52.62 -45.80 1.05
C GLY A 433 -53.35 -44.71 1.88
N PRO A 434 -53.27 -43.43 1.49
CA PRO A 434 -53.93 -42.36 2.22
C PRO A 434 -55.46 -42.57 2.22
N GLY A 435 -56.03 -42.92 3.38
CA GLY A 435 -57.48 -43.05 3.60
C GLY A 435 -58.02 -44.46 3.86
N GLU A 436 -57.19 -45.51 3.89
CA GLU A 436 -57.64 -46.89 4.15
C GLU A 436 -57.24 -47.40 5.56
N PRO A 437 -58.00 -48.32 6.19
CA PRO A 437 -57.65 -48.89 7.50
C PRO A 437 -56.32 -49.65 7.41
N HIS A 438 -55.49 -49.55 8.45
CA HIS A 438 -54.18 -50.22 8.53
C HIS A 438 -54.29 -51.72 8.18
N GLY A 439 -53.50 -52.18 7.20
CA GLY A 439 -53.28 -53.61 6.93
C GLY A 439 -53.33 -54.11 5.47
N VAL A 440 -53.61 -53.28 4.45
CA VAL A 440 -53.80 -53.76 3.06
C VAL A 440 -52.69 -53.33 2.08
N GLY A 441 -51.83 -52.37 2.43
CA GLY A 441 -50.69 -52.01 1.59
C GLY A 441 -49.43 -52.81 1.95
N ALA A 442 -48.70 -53.27 0.95
CA ALA A 442 -47.39 -53.95 1.03
C ALA A 442 -47.26 -55.19 1.95
N SER A 443 -48.30 -55.62 2.66
CA SER A 443 -48.27 -56.77 3.58
C SER A 443 -47.89 -58.09 2.89
N GLY A 444 -48.27 -58.27 1.62
CA GLY A 444 -47.86 -59.40 0.78
C GLY A 444 -46.38 -59.43 0.40
N LEU A 445 -45.60 -58.39 0.71
CA LEU A 445 -44.15 -58.35 0.47
C LEU A 445 -43.34 -59.02 1.57
N ARG A 446 -43.90 -59.21 2.76
CA ARG A 446 -43.25 -59.95 3.84
C ARG A 446 -43.82 -61.36 3.92
N ASP A 447 -42.97 -62.35 3.76
CA ASP A 447 -43.36 -63.75 3.76
C ASP A 447 -42.33 -64.63 4.49
N THR A 448 -42.53 -65.94 4.43
CA THR A 448 -41.62 -66.91 5.05
C THR A 448 -40.20 -66.87 4.45
N VAL A 449 -40.05 -66.40 3.21
CA VAL A 449 -38.76 -66.33 2.50
C VAL A 449 -37.84 -65.27 3.13
N ASP A 450 -38.39 -64.19 3.69
CA ASP A 450 -37.60 -63.16 4.38
C ASP A 450 -36.86 -63.71 5.61
N LYS A 451 -37.54 -64.56 6.39
CA LYS A 451 -36.94 -65.19 7.59
C LYS A 451 -35.84 -66.17 7.21
N GLU A 452 -36.03 -66.93 6.14
CA GLU A 452 -35.02 -67.85 5.61
C GLU A 452 -33.77 -67.10 5.13
N LEU A 453 -33.96 -66.04 4.35
CA LEU A 453 -32.87 -65.23 3.80
C LEU A 453 -32.12 -64.44 4.88
N LEU A 454 -32.79 -63.97 5.94
CA LEU A 454 -32.13 -63.32 7.07
C LEU A 454 -31.37 -64.30 7.98
N ALA A 455 -31.73 -65.59 7.96
CA ALA A 455 -31.01 -66.64 8.68
C ALA A 455 -29.81 -67.18 7.88
N SER A 456 -29.92 -67.22 6.55
CA SER A 456 -28.86 -67.65 5.64
C SER A 456 -28.81 -66.76 4.40
N ALA A 457 -27.71 -66.03 4.22
CA ALA A 457 -27.51 -65.15 3.06
C ALA A 457 -27.73 -65.90 1.74
N GLY A 458 -28.49 -65.31 0.83
CA GLY A 458 -28.90 -65.96 -0.42
C GLY A 458 -29.80 -65.11 -1.30
N VAL A 459 -30.24 -65.71 -2.41
CA VAL A 459 -31.19 -65.13 -3.37
C VAL A 459 -32.32 -66.11 -3.63
N ARG A 460 -33.56 -65.62 -3.71
CA ARG A 460 -34.75 -66.40 -4.06
C ARG A 460 -35.59 -65.65 -5.08
N MET A 461 -36.06 -66.38 -6.09
CA MET A 461 -37.02 -65.88 -7.09
C MET A 461 -38.19 -66.84 -7.16
N TYR A 462 -39.40 -66.32 -7.13
CA TYR A 462 -40.63 -67.12 -7.17
C TYR A 462 -41.79 -66.27 -7.69
N GLU A 463 -42.73 -66.94 -8.34
CA GLU A 463 -43.99 -66.33 -8.73
C GLU A 463 -44.88 -66.18 -7.50
N SER A 464 -45.53 -65.02 -7.40
CA SER A 464 -46.52 -64.75 -6.38
C SER A 464 -47.58 -63.83 -6.97
N GLU A 465 -48.76 -63.86 -6.38
CA GLU A 465 -49.72 -62.79 -6.59
C GLU A 465 -49.50 -61.73 -5.52
N ILE A 466 -49.41 -60.48 -5.94
CA ILE A 466 -49.43 -59.33 -5.03
C ILE A 466 -50.75 -58.60 -5.18
N LEU A 467 -51.24 -58.08 -4.07
CA LEU A 467 -52.39 -57.20 -4.05
C LEU A 467 -51.90 -55.75 -4.07
N LEU A 468 -52.33 -55.00 -5.08
CA LEU A 468 -52.06 -53.57 -5.21
C LEU A 468 -53.20 -52.75 -4.58
N PRO A 469 -52.98 -51.46 -4.27
CA PRO A 469 -54.05 -50.57 -3.81
C PRO A 469 -55.23 -50.60 -4.80
N GLY A 470 -56.47 -50.73 -4.30
CA GLY A 470 -57.68 -50.80 -5.13
C GLY A 470 -58.12 -52.20 -5.61
N ASP A 471 -57.64 -53.27 -4.96
CA ASP A 471 -58.03 -54.69 -5.22
C ASP A 471 -57.56 -55.27 -6.58
N ASP A 472 -56.55 -54.64 -7.21
CA ASP A 472 -55.92 -55.12 -8.46
C ASP A 472 -54.93 -56.26 -8.16
N ARG A 473 -55.21 -57.45 -8.72
CA ARG A 473 -54.36 -58.64 -8.59
C ARG A 473 -53.46 -58.78 -9.80
N ARG A 474 -52.15 -58.75 -9.57
CA ARG A 474 -51.16 -58.97 -10.61
C ARG A 474 -50.34 -60.21 -10.34
N ALA A 475 -50.17 -61.03 -11.37
CA ALA A 475 -49.18 -62.09 -11.38
C ALA A 475 -47.81 -61.45 -11.49
N VAL A 476 -47.01 -61.56 -10.42
CA VAL A 476 -45.66 -61.00 -10.37
C VAL A 476 -44.61 -62.07 -10.11
N MET A 477 -43.44 -61.86 -10.70
CA MET A 477 -42.23 -62.56 -10.31
C MET A 477 -41.53 -61.74 -9.23
N LEU A 478 -41.41 -62.28 -8.01
CA LEU A 478 -40.76 -61.66 -6.86
C LEU A 478 -39.33 -62.19 -6.71
N SER A 479 -38.35 -61.30 -6.60
CA SER A 479 -36.93 -61.64 -6.43
C SER A 479 -36.35 -60.97 -5.18
N LYS A 480 -35.86 -61.74 -4.20
CA LYS A 480 -35.32 -61.24 -2.92
C LYS A 480 -33.88 -61.69 -2.68
N ALA A 481 -33.02 -60.81 -2.18
CA ALA A 481 -31.59 -61.07 -1.95
C ALA A 481 -31.05 -60.36 -0.69
N THR A 482 -30.13 -60.99 0.06
CA THR A 482 -29.43 -60.32 1.18
C THR A 482 -28.25 -59.46 0.73
N TYR A 483 -27.99 -58.34 1.42
CA TYR A 483 -26.74 -57.58 1.28
C TYR A 483 -25.94 -57.53 2.59
N LEU A 484 -24.61 -57.59 2.43
CA LEU A 484 -23.64 -57.75 3.51
C LEU A 484 -22.81 -56.46 3.71
N ASN A 485 -22.30 -56.23 4.92
CA ASN A 485 -21.27 -55.23 5.16
C ASN A 485 -19.87 -55.75 4.80
N ALA A 486 -18.86 -54.87 4.84
CA ALA A 486 -17.46 -55.22 4.56
C ALA A 486 -16.87 -56.29 5.52
N LYS A 487 -17.53 -56.59 6.64
CA LYS A 487 -17.16 -57.64 7.60
C LYS A 487 -17.92 -58.96 7.38
N GLY A 488 -18.76 -59.04 6.34
CA GLY A 488 -19.52 -60.24 5.99
C GLY A 488 -20.83 -60.41 6.78
N GLU A 489 -21.26 -59.41 7.55
CA GLU A 489 -22.50 -59.47 8.33
C GLU A 489 -23.70 -59.02 7.50
N ILE A 490 -24.83 -59.73 7.61
CA ILE A 490 -26.08 -59.38 6.92
C ILE A 490 -26.63 -58.08 7.49
N LEU A 491 -26.72 -57.05 6.63
CA LEU A 491 -27.31 -55.76 6.96
C LEU A 491 -28.82 -55.72 6.69
N GLY A 492 -29.29 -56.45 5.67
CA GLY A 492 -30.67 -56.40 5.22
C GLY A 492 -30.97 -57.22 3.97
N LEU A 493 -32.15 -56.98 3.39
CA LEU A 493 -32.67 -57.60 2.17
C LEU A 493 -32.98 -56.54 1.09
N VAL A 494 -32.89 -56.90 -0.18
CA VAL A 494 -33.40 -56.14 -1.32
C VAL A 494 -34.41 -57.01 -2.07
N GLY A 495 -35.56 -56.45 -2.44
CA GLY A 495 -36.62 -57.12 -3.20
C GLY A 495 -36.94 -56.40 -4.52
N VAL A 496 -37.28 -57.16 -5.56
CA VAL A 496 -37.65 -56.68 -6.90
C VAL A 496 -38.94 -57.36 -7.38
N LEU A 497 -39.84 -56.62 -8.03
CA LEU A 497 -41.12 -57.12 -8.58
C LEU A 497 -41.21 -56.96 -10.10
N ASN A 498 -41.72 -57.96 -10.84
CA ASN A 498 -41.90 -57.91 -12.30
C ASN A 498 -43.28 -58.45 -12.75
N ASP A 499 -44.02 -57.71 -13.58
CA ASP A 499 -45.37 -58.06 -14.09
C ASP A 499 -45.29 -58.78 -15.46
N ILE A 500 -45.97 -59.93 -15.61
CA ILE A 500 -45.84 -60.83 -16.78
C ILE A 500 -47.12 -61.00 -17.62
N SER A 501 -48.06 -60.06 -17.54
CA SER A 501 -49.42 -60.25 -18.09
C SER A 501 -49.56 -60.09 -19.63
N GLY A 502 -48.70 -59.29 -20.30
CA GLY A 502 -48.87 -58.86 -21.71
C GLY A 502 -48.15 -59.70 -22.80
N LEU A 503 -47.12 -60.46 -22.45
CA LEU A 503 -46.23 -61.15 -23.41
C LEU A 503 -46.95 -62.21 -24.27
N LYS A 504 -48.15 -62.64 -23.90
CA LYS A 504 -48.85 -63.77 -24.53
C LYS A 504 -49.69 -63.45 -25.77
N ARG A 505 -49.88 -62.19 -26.18
CA ARG A 505 -50.91 -61.84 -27.19
C ARG A 505 -50.45 -61.37 -28.59
N ALA A 506 -49.18 -61.10 -28.88
CA ALA A 506 -48.78 -60.26 -30.04
C ALA A 506 -47.97 -60.94 -31.19
N GLN A 507 -47.91 -62.27 -31.30
CA GLN A 507 -46.85 -62.94 -32.09
C GLN A 507 -47.17 -63.40 -33.54
N GLU A 508 -48.40 -63.31 -34.09
CA GLU A 508 -48.76 -64.14 -35.28
C GLU A 508 -49.03 -63.44 -36.64
N GLU A 509 -49.49 -62.19 -36.75
CA GLU A 509 -50.16 -61.77 -38.01
C GLU A 509 -49.32 -61.07 -39.12
N LEU A 510 -48.00 -60.90 -39.03
CA LEU A 510 -47.27 -59.93 -39.88
C LEU A 510 -46.48 -60.47 -41.12
N ARG A 511 -46.43 -61.78 -41.42
CA ARG A 511 -45.25 -62.34 -42.12
C ARG A 511 -45.16 -62.36 -43.67
N GLN A 512 -46.18 -62.10 -44.51
CA GLN A 512 -46.12 -62.57 -45.94
C GLN A 512 -46.35 -61.58 -47.10
N ALA A 513 -46.73 -60.32 -46.92
CA ALA A 513 -46.95 -59.39 -48.05
C ALA A 513 -45.75 -58.46 -48.36
N GLU A 514 -44.67 -58.56 -47.58
CA GLU A 514 -43.68 -57.50 -47.37
C GLU A 514 -42.51 -57.42 -48.40
N GLU A 515 -42.09 -58.49 -49.05
CA GLU A 515 -40.67 -58.58 -49.53
C GLU A 515 -40.33 -57.97 -50.91
N LYS A 516 -41.27 -57.79 -51.86
CA LYS A 516 -40.91 -57.42 -53.26
C LYS A 516 -40.94 -55.92 -53.58
N TYR A 517 -41.90 -55.16 -53.05
CA TYR A 517 -41.95 -53.68 -53.19
C TYR A 517 -40.88 -52.97 -52.35
N ARG A 518 -40.39 -53.66 -51.32
CA ARG A 518 -39.34 -53.23 -50.40
C ARG A 518 -38.01 -52.88 -51.09
N GLY A 519 -37.57 -53.64 -52.11
CA GLY A 519 -36.20 -53.51 -52.62
C GLY A 519 -35.83 -52.17 -53.31
N ILE A 520 -36.74 -51.52 -54.05
CA ILE A 520 -36.46 -50.23 -54.74
C ILE A 520 -36.65 -49.06 -53.80
N PHE A 521 -37.63 -49.19 -52.92
CA PHE A 521 -37.93 -48.23 -51.88
C PHE A 521 -36.76 -48.14 -50.89
N GLU A 522 -36.32 -49.26 -50.31
CA GLU A 522 -35.33 -49.33 -49.23
C GLU A 522 -33.91 -48.88 -49.63
N ASN A 523 -33.52 -48.90 -50.91
CA ASN A 523 -32.11 -48.70 -51.32
C ASN A 523 -31.78 -47.29 -51.88
N SER A 524 -32.71 -46.32 -51.84
CA SER A 524 -32.43 -44.92 -52.24
C SER A 524 -31.63 -44.18 -51.15
N VAL A 525 -30.73 -43.25 -51.52
CA VAL A 525 -29.92 -42.44 -50.58
C VAL A 525 -30.67 -41.21 -50.06
N LEU A 526 -31.72 -40.80 -50.77
CA LEU A 526 -32.66 -39.77 -50.33
C LEU A 526 -33.82 -40.43 -49.58
N GLY A 527 -34.34 -39.73 -48.57
CA GLY A 527 -35.51 -40.19 -47.85
C GLY A 527 -36.75 -40.03 -48.73
N ILE A 528 -37.42 -41.14 -49.05
CA ILE A 528 -38.62 -41.16 -49.89
C ILE A 528 -39.81 -41.54 -49.01
N PHE A 529 -40.91 -40.82 -49.15
CA PHE A 529 -42.15 -41.12 -48.45
C PHE A 529 -43.38 -40.95 -49.31
N ARG A 530 -44.47 -41.53 -48.82
CA ARG A 530 -45.83 -41.34 -49.31
C ARG A 530 -46.75 -41.03 -48.12
N ALA A 531 -47.72 -40.15 -48.30
CA ALA A 531 -48.66 -39.68 -47.29
C ALA A 531 -50.09 -39.57 -47.84
N ALA A 532 -51.07 -39.61 -46.95
CA ALA A 532 -52.49 -39.47 -47.24
C ALA A 532 -52.86 -38.02 -47.61
N PRO A 533 -54.00 -37.78 -48.30
CA PRO A 533 -54.49 -36.44 -48.62
C PRO A 533 -54.70 -35.52 -47.41
N GLU A 534 -54.90 -36.06 -46.21
CA GLU A 534 -55.00 -35.31 -44.95
C GLU A 534 -53.62 -34.98 -44.33
N GLY A 535 -52.53 -35.48 -44.94
CA GLY A 535 -51.14 -35.19 -44.57
C GLY A 535 -50.41 -36.28 -43.78
N ASN A 536 -51.09 -37.33 -43.32
CA ASN A 536 -50.46 -38.41 -42.53
C ASN A 536 -49.53 -39.27 -43.38
N LEU A 537 -48.29 -39.55 -42.95
CA LEU A 537 -47.40 -40.50 -43.62
C LEU A 537 -48.04 -41.89 -43.72
N GLN A 538 -47.92 -42.51 -44.89
CA GLN A 538 -48.40 -43.86 -45.21
C GLN A 538 -47.24 -44.85 -45.37
N ASP A 539 -46.12 -44.41 -45.95
CA ASP A 539 -44.95 -45.27 -46.20
C ASP A 539 -43.66 -44.44 -46.27
N ALA A 540 -42.52 -44.98 -45.83
CA ALA A 540 -41.20 -44.34 -45.95
C ALA A 540 -40.04 -45.35 -46.07
N ASN A 541 -38.95 -45.00 -46.76
CA ASN A 541 -37.87 -45.94 -47.02
C ASN A 541 -36.74 -45.95 -45.96
N HIS A 542 -35.85 -46.95 -46.02
CA HIS A 542 -34.70 -47.10 -45.12
C HIS A 542 -33.91 -45.82 -44.93
N ALA A 543 -33.59 -45.11 -46.02
CA ALA A 543 -32.83 -43.87 -45.91
C ALA A 543 -33.60 -42.77 -45.17
N LEU A 544 -34.93 -42.68 -45.27
CA LEU A 544 -35.70 -41.75 -44.47
C LEU A 544 -35.74 -42.16 -42.98
N VAL A 545 -35.80 -43.47 -42.70
CA VAL A 545 -35.75 -44.04 -41.34
C VAL A 545 -34.38 -43.79 -40.71
N GLU A 546 -33.28 -44.05 -41.41
CA GLU A 546 -31.91 -43.79 -40.96
C GLU A 546 -31.60 -42.29 -40.85
N MET A 547 -32.02 -41.48 -41.85
CA MET A 547 -31.86 -40.03 -41.86
C MET A 547 -32.57 -39.41 -40.66
N LEU A 548 -33.76 -39.89 -40.31
CA LEU A 548 -34.50 -39.46 -39.13
C LEU A 548 -34.12 -40.25 -37.86
N GLY A 549 -33.10 -41.11 -37.92
CA GLY A 549 -32.52 -41.84 -36.79
C GLY A 549 -33.46 -42.83 -36.11
N PHE A 550 -34.58 -43.14 -36.75
CA PHE A 550 -35.50 -44.14 -36.26
C PHE A 550 -34.88 -45.51 -36.43
N ARG A 551 -35.11 -46.38 -35.45
CA ARG A 551 -34.61 -47.76 -35.54
C ARG A 551 -35.40 -48.56 -36.58
N LYS A 552 -36.66 -48.14 -36.85
CA LYS A 552 -37.64 -48.80 -37.71
C LYS A 552 -38.66 -47.79 -38.27
N LEU A 553 -39.35 -48.16 -39.34
CA LEU A 553 -40.28 -47.33 -40.14
C LEU A 553 -41.54 -46.84 -39.39
N ASP A 554 -42.11 -47.63 -38.49
CA ASP A 554 -43.39 -47.28 -37.83
C ASP A 554 -43.29 -46.09 -36.87
N ASP A 555 -42.17 -46.07 -36.15
CA ASP A 555 -41.88 -44.99 -35.23
C ASP A 555 -41.87 -43.64 -35.99
N LEU A 556 -41.52 -43.64 -37.28
CA LEU A 556 -41.67 -42.49 -38.17
C LEU A 556 -43.13 -42.26 -38.61
N LEU A 557 -43.87 -43.29 -39.04
CA LEU A 557 -45.26 -43.18 -39.52
C LEU A 557 -46.25 -42.70 -38.44
N ALA A 558 -45.98 -42.92 -37.14
CA ALA A 558 -46.82 -42.49 -36.01
C ALA A 558 -46.75 -41.00 -35.70
N THR A 559 -45.76 -40.31 -36.28
CA THR A 559 -45.76 -38.86 -36.22
C THR A 559 -47.03 -38.27 -36.86
N GLY A 560 -47.79 -39.04 -37.65
CA GLY A 560 -49.11 -38.65 -38.15
C GLY A 560 -49.04 -37.54 -39.19
N ALA A 561 -50.14 -36.79 -39.38
CA ALA A 561 -50.21 -35.66 -40.32
C ALA A 561 -49.15 -34.63 -39.97
N ASP A 562 -48.78 -34.62 -38.71
CA ASP A 562 -47.72 -33.83 -38.15
C ASP A 562 -46.41 -33.97 -38.90
N PHE A 563 -46.11 -35.10 -39.54
CA PHE A 563 -44.92 -35.22 -40.39
C PHE A 563 -44.83 -34.15 -41.50
N LEU A 564 -45.97 -33.83 -42.14
CA LEU A 564 -46.07 -32.83 -43.21
C LEU A 564 -46.67 -31.51 -42.72
N SER A 565 -47.63 -31.54 -41.81
CA SER A 565 -48.34 -30.34 -41.33
C SER A 565 -47.57 -29.61 -40.24
N GLY A 566 -46.81 -30.30 -39.40
CA GLY A 566 -46.09 -29.73 -38.25
C GLY A 566 -46.99 -29.03 -37.23
N SER A 567 -46.97 -29.49 -35.99
CA SER A 567 -47.71 -28.86 -34.89
C SER A 567 -47.06 -27.55 -34.48
N GLY A 568 -47.43 -26.45 -35.14
CA GLY A 568 -47.02 -25.11 -34.74
C GLY A 568 -47.73 -23.99 -35.51
N ASP A 569 -48.18 -22.96 -34.79
CA ASP A 569 -48.70 -21.71 -35.33
C ASP A 569 -47.65 -21.07 -36.26
N GLY A 570 -47.90 -21.10 -37.57
CA GLY A 570 -46.98 -20.60 -38.59
C GLY A 570 -46.55 -21.64 -39.64
N ALA A 571 -47.06 -22.88 -39.57
CA ALA A 571 -46.92 -23.85 -40.65
C ALA A 571 -47.37 -23.21 -41.99
N PRO A 572 -46.50 -23.13 -43.02
CA PRO A 572 -46.91 -22.62 -44.32
C PRO A 572 -48.09 -23.46 -44.78
N ASN A 573 -49.15 -22.82 -45.28
CA ASN A 573 -50.35 -23.49 -45.78
C ASN A 573 -50.02 -24.22 -47.10
N TRP A 574 -49.07 -25.15 -47.08
CA TRP A 574 -48.60 -25.91 -48.24
C TRP A 574 -49.74 -26.72 -48.86
N LEU A 575 -50.74 -27.06 -48.04
CA LEU A 575 -52.01 -27.61 -48.47
C LEU A 575 -52.65 -26.75 -49.58
N SER A 576 -52.63 -25.42 -49.48
CA SER A 576 -53.25 -24.55 -50.49
C SER A 576 -52.45 -24.44 -51.80
N ALA A 577 -51.13 -24.67 -51.77
CA ALA A 577 -50.27 -24.70 -52.96
C ALA A 577 -50.28 -26.08 -53.66
N ALA A 578 -50.59 -27.15 -52.92
CA ALA A 578 -50.59 -28.54 -53.39
C ALA A 578 -51.99 -29.17 -53.54
N THR A 579 -53.08 -28.40 -53.38
CA THR A 579 -54.47 -28.91 -53.50
C THR A 579 -54.89 -29.25 -54.93
N SER A 580 -54.22 -28.70 -55.94
CA SER A 580 -54.48 -29.06 -57.33
C SER A 580 -53.72 -30.34 -57.71
N PRO A 581 -54.35 -31.34 -58.35
CA PRO A 581 -53.67 -32.55 -58.81
C PRO A 581 -52.47 -32.20 -59.71
N GLY A 582 -51.26 -32.59 -59.29
CA GLY A 582 -50.00 -32.22 -59.96
C GLY A 582 -49.25 -31.02 -59.35
N GLY A 583 -49.79 -30.36 -58.32
CA GLY A 583 -49.11 -29.30 -57.57
C GLY A 583 -47.86 -29.81 -56.82
N VAL A 584 -46.86 -28.94 -56.71
CA VAL A 584 -45.59 -29.22 -56.03
C VAL A 584 -45.34 -28.13 -54.99
N ALA A 585 -44.93 -28.53 -53.78
CA ALA A 585 -44.54 -27.65 -52.71
C ALA A 585 -43.14 -28.04 -52.20
N ALA A 586 -42.35 -27.05 -51.80
CA ALA A 586 -41.06 -27.27 -51.16
C ALA A 586 -40.92 -26.38 -49.93
N TYR A 587 -40.60 -26.97 -48.77
CA TYR A 587 -40.49 -26.24 -47.52
C TYR A 587 -39.55 -26.92 -46.53
N ARG A 588 -39.01 -26.12 -45.62
CA ARG A 588 -38.05 -26.53 -44.59
C ARG A 588 -38.75 -27.07 -43.35
N ARG A 589 -38.20 -28.11 -42.73
CA ARG A 589 -38.68 -28.71 -41.48
C ARG A 589 -37.56 -29.27 -40.61
N GLU A 590 -37.61 -29.00 -39.31
CA GLU A 590 -36.73 -29.64 -38.32
C GLU A 590 -37.37 -30.91 -37.75
N PHE A 591 -36.58 -31.97 -37.65
CA PHE A 591 -36.96 -33.25 -37.04
C PHE A 591 -36.07 -33.57 -35.84
N ILE A 592 -36.64 -34.20 -34.83
CA ILE A 592 -35.91 -34.76 -33.69
C ILE A 592 -35.84 -36.26 -33.90
N ARG A 593 -34.63 -36.78 -34.11
CA ARG A 593 -34.36 -38.20 -34.16
C ARG A 593 -34.64 -38.85 -32.80
N PRO A 594 -35.04 -40.13 -32.73
CA PRO A 594 -35.27 -40.83 -31.46
C PRO A 594 -34.04 -41.04 -30.59
N ASP A 595 -32.84 -41.07 -31.18
CA ASP A 595 -31.57 -41.03 -30.42
C ASP A 595 -31.33 -39.67 -29.74
N GLY A 596 -32.26 -38.73 -29.93
CA GLY A 596 -32.27 -37.39 -29.39
C GLY A 596 -31.59 -36.35 -30.29
N ARG A 597 -30.96 -36.74 -31.40
CA ARG A 597 -30.30 -35.77 -32.29
C ARG A 597 -31.31 -34.99 -33.12
N ARG A 598 -31.17 -33.67 -33.16
CA ARG A 598 -31.92 -32.83 -34.08
C ARG A 598 -31.29 -32.83 -35.46
N ILE A 599 -32.14 -32.86 -36.48
CA ILE A 599 -31.73 -32.65 -37.87
C ILE A 599 -32.67 -31.69 -38.57
N THR A 600 -32.14 -30.88 -39.47
CA THR A 600 -32.94 -30.02 -40.34
C THR A 600 -33.05 -30.65 -41.71
N THR A 601 -34.26 -30.69 -42.24
CA THR A 601 -34.56 -31.26 -43.54
C THR A 601 -35.26 -30.26 -44.44
N PHE A 602 -35.13 -30.48 -45.75
CA PHE A 602 -35.88 -29.78 -46.78
C PHE A 602 -36.75 -30.80 -47.52
N LEU A 603 -38.06 -30.57 -47.56
CA LEU A 603 -39.04 -31.50 -48.13
C LEU A 603 -39.49 -30.98 -49.49
N HIS A 604 -39.46 -31.85 -50.49
CA HIS A 604 -40.14 -31.65 -51.77
C HIS A 604 -41.34 -32.58 -51.84
N VAL A 605 -42.55 -32.02 -51.95
CA VAL A 605 -43.81 -32.76 -51.89
C VAL A 605 -44.60 -32.52 -53.16
N ARG A 606 -45.16 -33.58 -53.74
CA ARG A 606 -46.03 -33.52 -54.91
C ARG A 606 -47.36 -34.19 -54.62
N ALA A 607 -48.44 -33.55 -55.09
CA ALA A 607 -49.78 -34.12 -55.10
C ALA A 607 -49.94 -35.15 -56.24
N VAL A 608 -50.40 -36.36 -55.88
CA VAL A 608 -50.71 -37.45 -56.81
C VAL A 608 -52.23 -37.51 -57.02
N ALA A 609 -52.66 -37.49 -58.28
CA ALA A 609 -54.06 -37.59 -58.66
C ALA A 609 -54.55 -39.04 -58.65
N GLY A 610 -55.78 -39.25 -58.20
CA GLY A 610 -56.51 -40.50 -58.34
C GLY A 610 -57.09 -40.69 -59.75
N PRO A 611 -57.61 -41.90 -60.06
CA PRO A 611 -58.18 -42.22 -61.36
C PRO A 611 -59.37 -41.34 -61.78
N ASP A 612 -60.01 -40.68 -60.82
CA ASP A 612 -61.16 -39.78 -60.98
C ASP A 612 -60.77 -38.29 -61.03
N GLY A 613 -59.47 -37.98 -60.97
CA GLY A 613 -58.95 -36.61 -60.96
C GLY A 613 -58.96 -35.93 -59.59
N SER A 614 -59.37 -36.62 -58.52
CA SER A 614 -59.26 -36.12 -57.14
C SER A 614 -57.85 -36.32 -56.57
N LEU A 615 -57.50 -35.66 -55.45
CA LEU A 615 -56.20 -35.84 -54.78
C LEU A 615 -56.16 -37.20 -54.06
N ALA A 616 -55.23 -38.09 -54.42
CA ALA A 616 -55.15 -39.45 -53.89
C ALA A 616 -54.05 -39.64 -52.83
N ALA A 617 -52.91 -38.96 -52.97
CA ALA A 617 -51.80 -39.05 -52.01
C ALA A 617 -50.82 -37.89 -52.22
N TYR A 618 -49.94 -37.69 -51.24
CA TYR A 618 -48.72 -36.90 -51.40
C TYR A 618 -47.52 -37.83 -51.47
N GLU A 619 -46.66 -37.64 -52.44
CA GLU A 619 -45.36 -38.32 -52.52
C GLU A 619 -44.26 -37.28 -52.43
N GLY A 620 -43.19 -37.59 -51.70
CA GLY A 620 -42.14 -36.61 -51.48
C GLY A 620 -40.78 -37.21 -51.18
N VAL A 621 -39.78 -36.35 -51.34
CA VAL A 621 -38.39 -36.64 -51.07
C VAL A 621 -37.89 -35.65 -50.01
N VAL A 622 -37.06 -36.15 -49.10
CA VAL A 622 -36.51 -35.43 -47.96
C VAL A 622 -34.99 -35.44 -48.08
N GLU A 623 -34.39 -34.25 -47.96
CA GLU A 623 -32.95 -34.05 -47.91
C GLU A 623 -32.54 -33.50 -46.54
N ASP A 624 -31.47 -34.05 -45.96
CA ASP A 624 -30.87 -33.57 -44.71
C ASP A 624 -29.90 -32.41 -45.00
N ILE A 625 -30.25 -31.19 -44.54
CA ILE A 625 -29.45 -29.97 -44.69
C ILE A 625 -28.72 -29.58 -43.41
N THR A 626 -28.70 -30.45 -42.39
CA THR A 626 -28.20 -30.16 -41.04
C THR A 626 -26.75 -29.66 -41.04
N GLN A 627 -25.86 -30.23 -41.86
CA GLN A 627 -24.45 -29.79 -41.90
C GLN A 627 -24.29 -28.36 -42.45
N ARG A 628 -25.05 -28.01 -43.49
CA ARG A 628 -25.02 -26.67 -44.09
C ARG A 628 -25.54 -25.63 -43.12
N GLU A 629 -26.65 -25.92 -42.45
CA GLU A 629 -27.20 -25.01 -41.43
C GLU A 629 -26.34 -24.93 -40.18
N ASN A 630 -25.71 -26.03 -39.75
CA ASN A 630 -24.79 -25.99 -38.62
C ASN A 630 -23.56 -25.14 -38.95
N ALA A 631 -23.09 -25.11 -40.20
CA ALA A 631 -22.01 -24.22 -40.63
C ALA A 631 -22.45 -22.76 -40.66
N GLU A 632 -23.64 -22.44 -41.21
CA GLU A 632 -24.20 -21.09 -41.22
C GLU A 632 -24.54 -20.59 -39.81
N ARG A 633 -25.10 -21.46 -38.95
CA ARG A 633 -25.32 -21.19 -37.52
C ARG A 633 -24.02 -21.09 -36.76
N ALA A 634 -23.01 -21.90 -37.05
CA ALA A 634 -21.70 -21.79 -36.40
C ALA A 634 -21.01 -20.46 -36.77
N LEU A 635 -21.11 -20.03 -38.03
CA LEU A 635 -20.64 -18.72 -38.46
C LEU A 635 -21.39 -17.60 -37.74
N SER A 636 -22.73 -17.62 -37.76
CA SER A 636 -23.56 -16.63 -37.07
C SER A 636 -23.35 -16.64 -35.55
N ASN A 637 -23.15 -17.81 -34.93
CA ASN A 637 -22.82 -17.94 -33.51
C ASN A 637 -21.42 -17.43 -33.21
N SER A 638 -20.45 -17.63 -34.11
CA SER A 638 -19.10 -17.08 -33.98
C SER A 638 -19.12 -15.56 -34.08
N GLU A 639 -19.83 -15.00 -35.06
CA GLU A 639 -20.06 -13.55 -35.19
C GLU A 639 -20.74 -12.97 -33.96
N ARG A 640 -21.80 -13.63 -33.48
CA ARG A 640 -22.51 -13.23 -32.26
C ARG A 640 -21.63 -13.35 -31.01
N MET A 641 -20.82 -14.39 -30.90
CA MET A 641 -19.88 -14.57 -29.80
C MET A 641 -18.81 -13.48 -29.81
N LEU A 642 -18.24 -13.16 -30.96
CA LEU A 642 -17.28 -12.05 -31.11
C LEU A 642 -17.90 -10.72 -30.70
N GLN A 643 -19.14 -10.45 -31.13
CA GLN A 643 -19.87 -9.25 -30.73
C GLN A 643 -20.10 -9.20 -29.21
N LEU A 644 -20.53 -10.31 -28.60
CA LEU A 644 -20.72 -10.42 -27.15
C LEU A 644 -19.42 -10.23 -26.38
N VAL A 645 -18.30 -10.79 -26.86
CA VAL A 645 -16.98 -10.60 -26.25
C VAL A 645 -16.60 -9.14 -26.31
N LEU A 646 -16.70 -8.49 -27.47
CA LEU A 646 -16.39 -7.07 -27.61
C LEU A 646 -17.26 -6.19 -26.68
N ASP A 647 -18.56 -6.46 -26.62
CA ASP A 647 -19.51 -5.68 -25.81
C ASP A 647 -19.42 -5.93 -24.30
N THR A 648 -18.79 -7.02 -23.87
CA THR A 648 -18.58 -7.35 -22.44
C THR A 648 -17.21 -6.94 -21.92
N ILE A 649 -16.25 -6.63 -22.81
CA ILE A 649 -14.94 -6.11 -22.40
C ILE A 649 -15.13 -4.72 -21.78
N PRO A 650 -14.65 -4.50 -20.54
CA PRO A 650 -14.80 -3.21 -19.85
C PRO A 650 -13.92 -2.10 -20.45
N GLN A 651 -12.92 -2.46 -21.26
CA GLN A 651 -12.10 -1.50 -21.99
C GLN A 651 -12.88 -0.89 -23.15
N LEU A 652 -12.56 0.36 -23.46
CA LEU A 652 -13.06 1.07 -24.62
C LEU A 652 -12.32 0.52 -25.84
N VAL A 653 -13.02 -0.13 -26.75
CA VAL A 653 -12.43 -0.72 -27.95
C VAL A 653 -13.00 -0.06 -29.18
N SER A 654 -12.11 0.36 -30.09
CA SER A 654 -12.48 0.88 -31.40
C SER A 654 -11.53 0.37 -32.48
N TRP A 655 -12.04 0.20 -33.70
CA TRP A 655 -11.23 -0.10 -34.86
C TRP A 655 -11.58 0.82 -36.03
N LYS A 656 -10.54 1.23 -36.74
CA LYS A 656 -10.60 2.22 -37.81
C LYS A 656 -9.98 1.68 -39.08
N ASP A 657 -10.40 2.21 -40.22
CA ASP A 657 -9.74 1.95 -41.49
C ASP A 657 -8.40 2.70 -41.59
N ARG A 658 -7.73 2.57 -42.73
CA ARG A 658 -6.44 3.23 -42.99
C ARG A 658 -6.54 4.77 -43.00
N ASP A 659 -7.71 5.32 -43.29
CA ASP A 659 -7.97 6.77 -43.28
C ASP A 659 -8.48 7.25 -41.91
N LEU A 660 -8.32 6.41 -40.87
CA LEU A 660 -8.72 6.65 -39.49
C LEU A 660 -10.23 6.87 -39.29
N ARG A 661 -11.05 6.34 -40.20
CA ARG A 661 -12.51 6.34 -40.05
C ARG A 661 -12.97 5.13 -39.27
N TYR A 662 -13.85 5.34 -38.30
CA TYR A 662 -14.37 4.26 -37.45
C TYR A 662 -15.09 3.19 -38.29
N LEU A 663 -14.58 1.97 -38.24
CA LEU A 663 -15.20 0.76 -38.78
C LEU A 663 -16.07 0.07 -37.72
N GLY A 664 -15.80 0.33 -36.45
CA GLY A 664 -16.67 -0.05 -35.35
C GLY A 664 -16.08 0.24 -33.99
N VAL A 665 -16.95 0.10 -32.98
CA VAL A 665 -16.67 0.36 -31.57
C VAL A 665 -17.44 -0.64 -30.72
N ASN A 666 -16.97 -0.91 -29.50
CA ASN A 666 -17.73 -1.70 -28.55
C ASN A 666 -18.67 -0.85 -27.69
N ARG A 667 -19.58 -1.51 -26.97
CA ARG A 667 -20.53 -0.84 -26.07
C ARG A 667 -19.88 0.04 -24.99
N SER A 668 -18.73 -0.36 -24.46
CA SER A 668 -17.99 0.40 -23.44
C SER A 668 -17.53 1.76 -23.98
N PHE A 669 -17.03 1.81 -25.22
CA PHE A 669 -16.67 3.07 -25.88
C PHE A 669 -17.88 4.01 -26.03
N LEU A 670 -19.02 3.49 -26.50
CA LEU A 670 -20.26 4.29 -26.66
C LEU A 670 -20.74 4.86 -25.32
N SER A 671 -20.78 4.02 -24.29
CA SER A 671 -21.24 4.39 -22.96
C SER A 671 -20.34 5.45 -22.33
N PHE A 672 -19.02 5.30 -22.49
CA PHE A 672 -18.03 6.23 -21.96
C PHE A 672 -18.14 7.63 -22.58
N PHE A 673 -18.26 7.72 -23.91
CA PHE A 673 -18.38 9.00 -24.62
C PHE A 673 -19.82 9.53 -24.71
N GLY A 674 -20.79 8.86 -24.10
CA GLY A 674 -22.21 9.28 -24.12
C GLY A 674 -22.85 9.24 -25.52
N LEU A 675 -22.41 8.32 -26.38
CA LEU A 675 -22.88 8.20 -27.76
C LEU A 675 -24.05 7.19 -27.85
N GLU A 676 -25.11 7.55 -28.56
CA GLU A 676 -26.38 6.79 -28.56
C GLU A 676 -26.33 5.47 -29.35
N ASP A 677 -25.63 5.42 -30.48
CA ASP A 677 -25.58 4.24 -31.34
C ASP A 677 -24.26 4.16 -32.13
N ALA A 678 -23.79 2.96 -32.45
CA ALA A 678 -22.60 2.75 -33.27
C ALA A 678 -22.74 3.41 -34.65
N LYS A 679 -23.94 3.48 -35.22
CA LYS A 679 -24.18 4.10 -36.53
C LYS A 679 -23.83 5.58 -36.60
N SER A 680 -23.90 6.32 -35.49
CA SER A 680 -23.52 7.74 -35.45
C SER A 680 -22.00 7.94 -35.43
N VAL A 681 -21.24 6.86 -35.22
CA VAL A 681 -19.79 6.81 -35.15
C VAL A 681 -19.17 6.29 -36.45
N LEU A 682 -19.80 5.29 -37.07
CA LEU A 682 -19.28 4.63 -38.28
C LEU A 682 -18.98 5.62 -39.41
N GLY A 683 -17.80 5.48 -40.01
CA GLY A 683 -17.34 6.29 -41.13
C GLY A 683 -16.83 7.69 -40.76
N ARG A 684 -16.87 8.10 -39.49
CA ARG A 684 -16.35 9.39 -39.02
C ARG A 684 -14.91 9.27 -38.49
N THR A 685 -14.19 10.37 -38.43
CA THR A 685 -12.88 10.49 -37.73
C THR A 685 -13.03 11.04 -36.31
N ASP A 686 -11.98 11.00 -35.48
CA ASP A 686 -12.03 11.59 -34.13
C ASP A 686 -12.34 13.09 -34.16
N ALA A 687 -11.73 13.82 -35.08
CA ALA A 687 -11.98 15.25 -35.26
C ALA A 687 -13.44 15.54 -35.66
N GLU A 688 -14.02 14.70 -36.54
CA GLU A 688 -15.42 14.82 -36.95
C GLU A 688 -16.39 14.43 -35.83
N LEU A 689 -16.03 13.45 -34.98
CA LEU A 689 -16.89 12.94 -33.90
C LEU A 689 -16.93 13.85 -32.68
N PHE A 690 -15.80 14.46 -32.33
CA PHE A 690 -15.63 15.29 -31.13
C PHE A 690 -15.39 16.77 -31.45
N GLU A 691 -15.93 17.25 -32.57
CA GLU A 691 -15.96 18.67 -32.99
C GLU A 691 -14.59 19.38 -32.95
N GLY A 692 -13.51 18.66 -33.25
CA GLY A 692 -12.15 19.23 -33.29
C GLY A 692 -11.58 19.66 -31.94
N ARG A 693 -12.06 19.12 -30.82
CA ARG A 693 -11.42 19.30 -29.50
C ARG A 693 -9.93 18.95 -29.56
N GLU A 694 -9.10 19.69 -28.84
CA GLU A 694 -7.64 19.53 -28.84
C GLU A 694 -7.21 18.10 -28.46
N SER A 695 -7.92 17.48 -27.52
CA SER A 695 -7.72 16.08 -27.11
C SER A 695 -7.98 15.09 -28.25
N ALA A 696 -9.00 15.32 -29.09
CA ALA A 696 -9.34 14.49 -30.24
C ALA A 696 -8.37 14.66 -31.40
N LEU A 697 -7.90 15.89 -31.65
CA LEU A 697 -6.87 16.18 -32.66
C LEU A 697 -5.53 15.51 -32.29
N SER A 698 -5.16 15.56 -31.01
CA SER A 698 -3.97 14.89 -30.49
C SER A 698 -4.07 13.36 -30.61
N ALA A 699 -5.23 12.79 -30.29
CA ALA A 699 -5.47 11.35 -30.45
C ALA A 699 -5.35 10.92 -31.92
N GLN A 700 -5.96 11.68 -32.85
CA GLN A 700 -5.89 11.38 -34.28
C GLN A 700 -4.46 11.48 -34.83
N ALA A 701 -3.65 12.44 -34.37
CA ALA A 701 -2.25 12.55 -34.75
C ALA A 701 -1.41 11.34 -34.29
N GLN A 702 -1.69 10.82 -33.08
CA GLN A 702 -1.04 9.61 -32.57
C GLN A 702 -1.47 8.36 -33.36
N ASP A 703 -2.76 8.24 -33.67
CA ASP A 703 -3.30 7.16 -34.48
C ASP A 703 -2.67 7.15 -35.89
N HIS A 704 -2.53 8.32 -36.52
CA HIS A 704 -1.86 8.48 -37.82
C HIS A 704 -0.40 8.02 -37.77
N ALA A 705 0.34 8.43 -36.73
CA ALA A 705 1.74 8.05 -36.57
C ALA A 705 1.93 6.53 -36.43
N VAL A 706 1.01 5.83 -35.76
CA VAL A 706 1.05 4.36 -35.62
C VAL A 706 0.80 3.66 -36.95
N VAL A 707 -0.18 4.15 -37.73
CA VAL A 707 -0.51 3.61 -39.06
C VAL A 707 0.63 3.84 -40.05
N GLU A 708 1.21 5.05 -40.10
CA GLU A 708 2.32 5.36 -41.01
C GLU A 708 3.61 4.61 -40.68
N LYS A 709 3.97 4.55 -39.40
CA LYS A 709 5.23 3.91 -38.96
C LYS A 709 5.11 2.39 -38.86
N ASN A 710 3.88 1.85 -38.93
CA ASN A 710 3.59 0.44 -38.70
C ASN A 710 4.20 -0.09 -37.39
N GLN A 711 4.08 0.71 -36.31
CA GLN A 711 4.64 0.39 -35.00
C GLN A 711 3.56 0.53 -33.94
N ALA A 712 3.24 -0.58 -33.27
CA ALA A 712 2.29 -0.56 -32.17
C ALA A 712 2.78 0.32 -31.02
N GLN A 713 1.86 1.07 -30.42
CA GLN A 713 2.11 1.89 -29.24
C GLN A 713 1.29 1.31 -28.09
N TYR A 714 1.96 0.90 -27.02
CA TYR A 714 1.30 0.30 -25.86
C TYR A 714 1.27 1.25 -24.68
N ARG A 715 0.15 1.24 -23.94
CA ARG A 715 0.01 1.86 -22.62
C ARG A 715 0.41 3.34 -22.56
N SER A 716 0.05 4.12 -23.58
CA SER A 716 0.28 5.57 -23.54
C SER A 716 -0.83 6.25 -22.72
N SER A 717 -0.46 7.13 -21.80
CA SER A 717 -1.43 7.98 -21.12
C SER A 717 -1.98 9.07 -22.03
N TRP A 718 -3.30 9.24 -21.99
CA TRP A 718 -4.03 10.26 -22.69
C TRP A 718 -5.07 10.88 -21.77
N HIS A 719 -5.06 12.22 -21.66
CA HIS A 719 -6.08 12.94 -20.91
C HIS A 719 -7.27 13.17 -21.84
N ALA A 720 -8.43 12.66 -21.44
CA ALA A 720 -9.66 12.76 -22.20
C ALA A 720 -10.77 13.35 -21.34
N GLU A 721 -11.89 13.67 -21.97
CA GLU A 721 -13.14 13.99 -21.29
C GLU A 721 -14.14 12.89 -21.60
N ASP A 722 -14.89 12.45 -20.58
CA ASP A 722 -16.01 11.54 -20.78
C ASP A 722 -17.23 12.26 -21.40
N GLY A 723 -18.29 11.50 -21.71
CA GLY A 723 -19.53 12.03 -22.26
C GLY A 723 -20.27 13.03 -21.36
N PHE A 724 -19.85 13.18 -20.11
CA PHE A 724 -20.39 14.12 -19.12
C PHE A 724 -19.48 15.33 -18.89
N GLY A 725 -18.38 15.45 -19.64
CA GLY A 725 -17.41 16.54 -19.54
C GLY A 725 -16.45 16.41 -18.35
N ARG A 726 -16.33 15.21 -17.75
CA ARG A 726 -15.38 14.97 -16.66
C ARG A 726 -14.00 14.65 -17.23
N PRO A 727 -12.94 15.30 -16.75
CA PRO A 727 -11.58 14.96 -17.14
C PRO A 727 -11.21 13.58 -16.57
N VAL A 728 -10.73 12.70 -17.43
CA VAL A 728 -10.29 11.34 -17.09
C VAL A 728 -8.88 11.09 -17.63
N LEU A 729 -8.20 10.12 -17.02
CA LEU A 729 -6.94 9.60 -17.54
C LEU A 729 -7.17 8.23 -18.17
N LEU A 730 -7.00 8.16 -19.48
CA LEU A 730 -7.08 6.92 -20.25
C LEU A 730 -5.68 6.35 -20.50
N GLU A 731 -5.51 5.05 -20.29
CA GLU A 731 -4.36 4.29 -20.73
C GLU A 731 -4.70 3.64 -22.08
N VAL A 732 -4.06 4.07 -23.16
CA VAL A 732 -4.41 3.71 -24.54
C VAL A 732 -3.33 2.85 -25.18
N SER A 733 -3.75 1.76 -25.83
CA SER A 733 -2.91 0.92 -26.69
C SER A 733 -3.45 0.94 -28.12
N ARG A 734 -2.55 1.12 -29.09
CA ARG A 734 -2.83 1.28 -30.52
C ARG A 734 -2.03 0.27 -31.31
N VAL A 735 -2.71 -0.57 -32.09
CA VAL A 735 -2.11 -1.68 -32.82
C VAL A 735 -2.54 -1.62 -34.28
N PRO A 736 -1.61 -1.51 -35.25
CA PRO A 736 -1.96 -1.56 -36.67
C PRO A 736 -2.50 -2.96 -37.03
N LEU A 737 -3.58 -3.00 -37.81
CA LEU A 737 -4.18 -4.22 -38.33
C LEU A 737 -3.61 -4.52 -39.72
N HIS A 738 -3.29 -5.79 -39.99
CA HIS A 738 -2.69 -6.22 -41.25
C HIS A 738 -3.59 -7.19 -42.03
N ASP A 739 -3.48 -7.16 -43.37
CA ASP A 739 -4.01 -8.21 -44.22
C ASP A 739 -3.07 -9.44 -44.28
N SER A 740 -3.49 -10.47 -45.02
CA SER A 740 -2.69 -11.69 -45.24
C SER A 740 -1.38 -11.45 -45.99
N ALA A 741 -1.18 -10.29 -46.61
CA ALA A 741 0.05 -9.89 -47.29
C ALA A 741 0.96 -9.01 -46.41
N GLY A 742 0.54 -8.70 -45.16
CA GLY A 742 1.28 -7.88 -44.21
C GLY A 742 1.12 -6.37 -44.39
N ALA A 743 0.21 -5.91 -45.26
CA ALA A 743 -0.08 -4.50 -45.44
C ALA A 743 -1.02 -3.97 -44.35
N VAL A 744 -0.80 -2.74 -43.87
CA VAL A 744 -1.67 -2.12 -42.87
C VAL A 744 -3.02 -1.77 -43.49
N VAL A 745 -4.09 -2.37 -42.98
CA VAL A 745 -5.48 -2.18 -43.43
C VAL A 745 -6.32 -1.33 -42.48
N GLY A 746 -5.81 -1.09 -41.27
CA GLY A 746 -6.52 -0.30 -40.27
C GLY A 746 -5.78 -0.21 -38.94
N LEU A 747 -6.49 0.23 -37.91
CA LEU A 747 -5.98 0.44 -36.56
C LEU A 747 -6.96 -0.12 -35.54
N LEU A 748 -6.46 -0.83 -34.52
CA LEU A 748 -7.20 -1.23 -33.34
C LEU A 748 -6.72 -0.40 -32.15
N CYS A 749 -7.65 0.27 -31.47
CA CYS A 749 -7.40 1.02 -30.25
C CYS A 749 -8.15 0.38 -29.08
N ALA A 750 -7.45 0.17 -27.98
CA ALA A 750 -8.01 -0.26 -26.71
C ALA A 750 -7.60 0.74 -25.64
N ALA A 751 -8.56 1.26 -24.89
CA ALA A 751 -8.32 2.21 -23.80
C ALA A 751 -8.98 1.77 -22.50
N GLU A 752 -8.36 2.10 -21.38
CA GLU A 752 -8.86 1.81 -20.03
C GLU A 752 -8.84 3.10 -19.20
N ASP A 753 -9.91 3.36 -18.44
CA ASP A 753 -9.91 4.44 -17.45
C ASP A 753 -9.13 4.03 -16.21
N VAL A 754 -8.00 4.71 -15.98
CA VAL A 754 -7.08 4.43 -14.87
C VAL A 754 -7.15 5.49 -13.77
N THR A 755 -8.16 6.36 -13.80
CA THR A 755 -8.30 7.50 -12.88
C THR A 755 -8.40 7.05 -11.42
N GLU A 756 -9.30 6.10 -11.12
CA GLU A 756 -9.49 5.57 -9.76
C GLU A 756 -8.24 4.84 -9.24
N LYS A 757 -7.62 4.02 -10.09
CA LYS A 757 -6.40 3.28 -9.76
C LYS A 757 -5.24 4.19 -9.40
N ASN A 758 -5.01 5.25 -10.18
CA ASN A 758 -3.93 6.21 -9.95
C ASN A 758 -4.19 7.04 -8.68
N ASN A 759 -5.44 7.39 -8.39
CA ASN A 759 -5.81 8.08 -7.15
C ASN A 759 -5.59 7.20 -5.91
N LEU A 760 -5.97 5.93 -5.97
CA LEU A 760 -5.73 4.95 -4.90
C LEU A 760 -4.23 4.69 -4.68
N GLU A 761 -3.44 4.59 -5.74
CA GLU A 761 -1.98 4.40 -5.64
C GLU A 761 -1.30 5.61 -4.97
N ARG A 762 -1.72 6.83 -5.32
CA ARG A 762 -1.27 8.06 -4.64
C ARG A 762 -1.68 8.10 -3.18
N GLN A 763 -2.92 7.72 -2.85
CA GLN A 763 -3.39 7.62 -1.46
C GLN A 763 -2.56 6.61 -0.66
N LEU A 764 -2.25 5.46 -1.24
CA LEU A 764 -1.49 4.40 -0.58
C LEU A 764 -0.03 4.83 -0.32
N LEU A 765 0.63 5.43 -1.32
CA LEU A 765 1.98 5.99 -1.15
C LEU A 765 2.03 7.09 -0.08
N GLN A 766 0.98 7.89 0.02
CA GLN A 766 0.90 8.93 1.04
C GLN A 766 0.61 8.37 2.43
N SER A 767 -0.25 7.35 2.54
CA SER A 767 -0.48 6.60 3.78
C SER A 767 0.83 5.96 4.29
N GLN A 768 1.61 5.37 3.40
CA GLN A 768 2.91 4.78 3.74
C GLN A 768 3.92 5.83 4.21
N LYS A 769 3.97 7.01 3.56
CA LYS A 769 4.78 8.14 4.03
C LYS A 769 4.35 8.59 5.43
N MET A 770 3.05 8.66 5.68
CA MET A 770 2.51 9.07 6.98
C MET A 770 2.82 8.08 8.10
N GLU A 771 2.72 6.79 7.81
CA GLU A 771 3.06 5.69 8.72
C GLU A 771 4.57 5.66 9.06
N ALA A 772 5.44 5.89 8.07
CA ALA A 772 6.88 6.00 8.26
C ALA A 772 7.25 7.22 9.13
N ILE A 773 6.64 8.38 8.88
CA ILE A 773 6.82 9.58 9.72
C ILE A 773 6.29 9.31 11.14
N GLY A 774 5.18 8.57 11.30
CA GLY A 774 4.59 8.26 12.61
C GLY A 774 5.34 7.25 13.46
N THR A 775 6.18 6.43 12.85
CA THR A 775 7.08 5.52 13.57
C THR A 775 8.34 6.26 14.03
N LEU A 776 8.93 7.08 13.16
CA LEU A 776 10.10 7.91 13.47
C LEU A 776 9.80 9.00 14.50
N ALA A 777 8.68 9.71 14.35
CA ALA A 777 8.24 10.75 15.28
C ALA A 777 8.00 10.19 16.69
N GLY A 778 7.53 8.94 16.80
CA GLY A 778 7.34 8.24 18.07
C GLY A 778 8.64 8.05 18.87
N GLY A 779 9.68 7.55 18.20
CA GLY A 779 11.01 7.37 18.82
C GLY A 779 11.67 8.70 19.18
N ILE A 780 11.62 9.68 18.28
CA ILE A 780 12.17 11.03 18.52
C ILE A 780 11.46 11.71 19.69
N ALA A 781 10.13 11.61 19.78
CA ALA A 781 9.36 12.23 20.85
C ALA A 781 9.68 11.64 22.23
N HIS A 782 9.93 10.35 22.30
CA HIS A 782 10.38 9.70 23.53
C HIS A 782 11.69 10.32 24.04
N ASP A 783 12.68 10.45 23.16
CA ASP A 783 14.00 10.98 23.52
C ASP A 783 13.96 12.45 23.91
N PHE A 784 13.17 13.27 23.21
CA PHE A 784 12.94 14.66 23.59
C PHE A 784 12.25 14.80 24.95
N ASN A 785 11.25 13.96 25.23
CA ASN A 785 10.54 14.01 26.52
C ASN A 785 11.47 13.65 27.69
N ASN A 786 12.43 12.75 27.51
CA ASN A 786 13.42 12.41 28.54
C ASN A 786 14.34 13.60 28.86
N ILE A 787 14.86 14.28 27.83
CA ILE A 787 15.68 15.49 27.98
C ILE A 787 14.88 16.61 28.67
N LEU A 788 13.65 16.86 28.22
CA LEU A 788 12.80 17.90 28.79
C LEU A 788 12.43 17.61 30.25
N THR A 789 12.21 16.35 30.61
CA THR A 789 11.93 15.94 32.00
C THR A 789 13.11 16.28 32.91
N SER A 790 14.35 15.98 32.49
CA SER A 790 15.56 16.31 33.25
C SER A 790 15.76 17.82 33.42
N ILE A 791 15.57 18.60 32.35
CA ILE A 791 15.70 20.07 32.37
C ILE A 791 14.66 20.70 33.31
N ILE A 792 13.40 20.27 33.20
CA ILE A 792 12.31 20.78 34.03
C ILE A 792 12.60 20.47 35.51
N ASN A 793 12.88 19.20 35.84
CA ASN A 793 13.13 18.80 37.23
C ASN A 793 14.35 19.51 37.85
N SER A 794 15.42 19.68 37.08
CA SER A 794 16.63 20.40 37.53
C SER A 794 16.36 21.88 37.77
N ALA A 795 15.59 22.52 36.88
CA ALA A 795 15.20 23.92 37.03
C ALA A 795 14.23 24.12 38.20
N GLU A 796 13.27 23.21 38.44
CA GLU A 796 12.41 23.24 39.62
C GLU A 796 13.22 23.08 40.91
N LEU A 797 14.20 22.17 40.94
CA LEU A 797 15.06 21.97 42.11
C LEU A 797 15.92 23.21 42.42
N ALA A 798 16.53 23.80 41.39
CA ALA A 798 17.32 25.02 41.53
C ALA A 798 16.46 26.21 41.97
N LEU A 799 15.20 26.28 41.52
CA LEU A 799 14.27 27.33 41.91
C LEU A 799 13.91 27.25 43.39
N MET A 800 13.85 26.05 43.97
CA MET A 800 13.64 25.86 45.40
C MET A 800 14.83 26.29 46.27
N ASP A 801 16.05 26.25 45.74
CA ASP A 801 17.27 26.71 46.42
C ASP A 801 17.52 28.22 46.18
N ALA A 802 16.79 28.82 45.24
CA ALA A 802 16.90 30.23 44.93
C ALA A 802 16.14 31.11 45.96
N PRO A 803 16.72 32.24 46.39
CA PRO A 803 16.00 33.22 47.19
C PRO A 803 14.74 33.74 46.46
N GLU A 804 13.60 33.77 47.15
CA GLU A 804 12.34 34.29 46.59
C GLU A 804 12.51 35.70 46.03
N GLY A 805 12.07 35.92 44.78
CA GLY A 805 12.13 37.22 44.10
C GLY A 805 13.50 37.59 43.51
N SER A 806 14.52 36.71 43.58
CA SER A 806 15.83 36.94 42.95
C SER A 806 15.78 36.88 41.41
N ASP A 807 16.74 37.52 40.74
CA ASP A 807 16.90 37.42 39.28
C ASP A 807 17.15 35.96 38.85
N MET A 808 17.88 35.20 39.67
CA MET A 808 18.10 33.76 39.47
C MET A 808 16.77 32.98 39.49
N ALA A 809 15.86 33.28 40.41
CA ALA A 809 14.53 32.65 40.44
C ALA A 809 13.72 33.01 39.19
N HIS A 810 13.80 34.26 38.72
CA HIS A 810 13.13 34.68 37.48
C HIS A 810 13.71 33.99 36.22
N ASP A 811 15.03 33.81 36.14
CA ASP A 811 15.66 33.12 35.02
C ASP A 811 15.33 31.62 35.01
N LEU A 812 15.30 30.97 36.18
CA LEU A 812 14.88 29.57 36.32
C LEU A 812 13.40 29.36 35.95
N LEU A 813 12.52 30.31 36.30
CA LEU A 813 11.12 30.31 35.83
C LEU A 813 11.01 30.44 34.30
N ARG A 814 11.91 31.17 33.64
CA ARG A 814 11.96 31.23 32.16
C ARG A 814 12.40 29.90 31.55
N VAL A 815 13.38 29.23 32.16
CA VAL A 815 13.83 27.88 31.74
C VAL A 815 12.69 26.88 31.85
N LEU A 816 11.95 26.88 32.97
CA LEU A 816 10.76 26.04 33.15
C LEU A 816 9.70 26.30 32.08
N LYS A 817 9.40 27.58 31.83
CA LYS A 817 8.44 27.98 30.79
C LYS A 817 8.90 27.59 29.38
N ALA A 818 10.20 27.51 29.12
CA ALA A 818 10.75 27.04 27.85
C ALA A 818 10.67 25.52 27.71
N GLY A 819 11.02 24.77 28.77
CA GLY A 819 10.90 23.30 28.79
C GLY A 819 9.45 22.82 28.63
N GLN A 820 8.51 23.46 29.31
CA GLN A 820 7.07 23.17 29.18
C GLN A 820 6.56 23.41 27.75
N ARG A 821 7.00 24.50 27.10
CA ARG A 821 6.70 24.77 25.68
C ARG A 821 7.30 23.72 24.74
N GLY A 822 8.53 23.29 25.00
CA GLY A 822 9.16 22.20 24.26
C GLY A 822 8.35 20.90 24.34
N SER A 823 7.80 20.57 25.50
CA SER A 823 6.96 19.37 25.67
C SER A 823 5.66 19.46 24.89
N GLN A 824 5.03 20.63 24.84
CA GLN A 824 3.82 20.86 24.04
C GLN A 824 4.09 20.66 22.54
N LEU A 825 5.21 21.15 22.03
CA LEU A 825 5.64 20.95 20.62
C LEU A 825 5.84 19.47 20.28
N VAL A 826 6.45 18.70 21.18
CA VAL A 826 6.65 17.25 20.98
C VAL A 826 5.31 16.52 20.92
N ARG A 827 4.34 16.88 21.78
CA ARG A 827 2.97 16.35 21.71
C ARG A 827 2.25 16.70 20.40
N GLN A 828 2.48 17.89 19.85
CA GLN A 828 1.91 18.32 18.56
C GLN A 828 2.43 17.47 17.38
N ILE A 829 3.73 17.16 17.37
CA ILE A 829 4.34 16.31 16.33
C ILE A 829 3.78 14.88 16.39
N LEU A 830 3.58 14.35 17.60
CA LEU A 830 2.95 13.04 17.80
C LEU A 830 1.49 13.00 17.34
N ALA A 831 0.72 14.05 17.65
CA ALA A 831 -0.69 14.17 17.25
C ALA A 831 -0.86 14.29 15.73
N PHE A 832 0.10 14.90 15.03
CA PHE A 832 0.09 14.98 13.57
C PHE A 832 0.27 13.61 12.92
N SER A 833 1.02 12.69 13.54
CA SER A 833 1.63 11.58 12.82
C SER A 833 0.91 10.22 12.92
N ARG A 834 -0.11 10.08 13.77
CA ARG A 834 -0.90 8.84 13.90
C ARG A 834 -2.40 9.13 13.98
N PRO A 835 -3.27 8.28 13.39
CA PRO A 835 -4.72 8.37 13.62
C PRO A 835 -5.06 8.18 15.10
N SER A 836 -6.03 8.94 15.61
CA SER A 836 -6.34 8.99 17.04
C SER A 836 -6.82 7.63 17.59
N GLN A 837 -6.26 7.22 18.73
CA GLN A 837 -6.73 6.07 19.52
C GLN A 837 -7.61 6.50 20.72
N ALA A 838 -7.76 7.81 20.97
CA ALA A 838 -8.40 8.37 22.16
C ALA A 838 -9.94 8.18 22.18
N GLY A 839 -10.57 7.98 21.02
CA GLY A 839 -12.01 7.75 20.94
C GLY A 839 -12.86 8.98 21.30
N PHE A 840 -14.18 8.82 21.25
CA PHE A 840 -15.14 9.88 21.57
C PHE A 840 -15.36 10.01 23.09
N GLN A 841 -15.18 11.21 23.63
CA GLN A 841 -15.45 11.54 25.04
C GLN A 841 -16.18 12.88 25.16
N TYR A 842 -16.69 13.21 26.36
CA TYR A 842 -17.30 14.52 26.59
C TYR A 842 -16.21 15.58 26.73
N VAL A 843 -16.10 16.47 25.75
CA VAL A 843 -15.06 17.49 25.65
C VAL A 843 -15.69 18.88 25.74
N ASN A 844 -15.06 19.79 26.48
CA ASN A 844 -15.37 21.21 26.40
C ASN A 844 -14.70 21.80 25.15
N VAL A 845 -15.48 22.02 24.09
CA VAL A 845 -14.99 22.55 22.81
C VAL A 845 -14.33 23.93 22.98
N ALA A 846 -14.81 24.72 23.93
CA ALA A 846 -14.22 26.03 24.25
C ALA A 846 -12.77 25.92 24.74
N GLU A 847 -12.46 24.90 25.52
CA GLU A 847 -11.11 24.67 26.06
C GLU A 847 -10.14 24.25 24.94
N VAL A 848 -10.55 23.27 24.12
CA VAL A 848 -9.77 22.81 22.95
C VAL A 848 -9.50 23.95 21.95
N ALA A 849 -10.50 24.78 21.68
CA ALA A 849 -10.35 25.92 20.78
C ALA A 849 -9.37 26.96 21.34
N ARG A 850 -9.48 27.31 22.64
CA ARG A 850 -8.56 28.24 23.31
C ARG A 850 -7.13 27.71 23.37
N GLU A 851 -6.95 26.44 23.70
CA GLU A 851 -5.64 25.79 23.71
C GLU A 851 -4.98 25.86 22.33
N THR A 852 -5.71 25.48 21.29
CA THR A 852 -5.20 25.52 19.91
C THR A 852 -4.86 26.94 19.46
N LEU A 853 -5.71 27.92 19.78
CA LEU A 853 -5.50 29.32 19.43
C LEU A 853 -4.30 29.92 20.17
N SER A 854 -4.15 29.59 21.47
CA SER A 854 -2.99 30.00 22.27
C SER A 854 -1.68 29.46 21.69
N LEU A 855 -1.67 28.19 21.27
CA LEU A 855 -0.52 27.57 20.64
C LEU A 855 -0.16 28.25 19.31
N LEU A 856 -1.15 28.55 18.47
CA LEU A 856 -0.95 29.21 17.19
C LEU A 856 -0.48 30.66 17.34
N SER A 857 -0.97 31.38 18.35
CA SER A 857 -0.63 32.79 18.58
C SER A 857 0.88 33.04 18.73
N ALA A 858 1.64 32.04 19.21
CA ALA A 858 3.09 32.12 19.33
C ALA A 858 3.84 32.00 17.99
N SER A 859 3.20 31.43 16.98
CA SER A 859 3.75 31.19 15.63
C SER A 859 3.29 32.19 14.58
N LEU A 860 2.27 32.99 14.90
CA LEU A 860 1.71 33.99 13.98
C LEU A 860 2.62 35.24 13.93
N PRO A 861 2.91 35.79 12.74
CA PRO A 861 3.62 37.04 12.62
C PRO A 861 2.80 38.20 13.21
N ARG A 862 3.49 39.25 13.69
CA ARG A 862 2.88 40.36 14.44
C ARG A 862 1.86 41.19 13.65
N ASN A 863 1.75 40.98 12.34
CA ASN A 863 0.79 41.65 11.44
C ASN A 863 -0.58 40.95 11.39
N ILE A 864 -0.79 39.86 12.15
CA ILE A 864 -2.09 39.19 12.26
C ILE A 864 -2.63 39.39 13.69
N SER A 865 -3.81 39.99 13.81
CA SER A 865 -4.50 40.18 15.10
C SER A 865 -5.46 39.02 15.35
N VAL A 866 -5.38 38.41 16.53
CA VAL A 866 -6.20 37.26 16.91
C VAL A 866 -7.23 37.71 17.94
N ARG A 867 -8.51 37.40 17.69
CA ARG A 867 -9.63 37.72 18.60
C ARG A 867 -10.48 36.49 18.87
N GLU A 868 -10.99 36.39 20.08
CA GLU A 868 -11.90 35.34 20.51
C GLU A 868 -13.22 35.94 21.05
N ASP A 869 -14.34 35.31 20.70
CA ASP A 869 -15.69 35.61 21.23
C ASP A 869 -16.40 34.29 21.56
N ILE A 870 -16.13 33.76 22.77
CA ILE A 870 -16.73 32.52 23.27
C ILE A 870 -17.82 32.91 24.27
N ARG A 871 -19.08 32.69 23.88
CA ARG A 871 -20.25 33.11 24.68
C ARG A 871 -20.87 31.98 25.50
N GLU A 872 -20.39 30.75 25.31
CA GLU A 872 -20.94 29.57 25.95
C GLU A 872 -19.81 28.70 26.54
N ASP A 873 -19.80 28.53 27.86
CA ASP A 873 -18.83 27.72 28.62
C ASP A 873 -19.53 27.18 29.89
N PRO A 874 -19.59 25.86 30.13
CA PRO A 874 -18.99 24.78 29.34
C PRO A 874 -19.76 24.45 28.06
N ALA A 875 -19.03 24.40 26.94
CA ALA A 875 -19.52 24.03 25.61
C ALA A 875 -19.24 22.53 25.38
N LEU A 876 -20.04 21.66 26.01
CA LEU A 876 -19.82 20.21 25.98
C LEU A 876 -20.34 19.59 24.67
N ALA A 877 -19.50 18.79 24.02
CA ALA A 877 -19.85 17.91 22.93
C ALA A 877 -19.23 16.52 23.14
N LEU A 878 -19.87 15.48 22.59
CA LEU A 878 -19.24 14.15 22.49
C LEU A 878 -18.29 14.17 21.28
N ALA A 879 -17.00 14.23 21.53
CA ALA A 879 -15.99 14.41 20.50
C ALA A 879 -14.65 13.75 20.84
N ASP A 880 -13.84 13.48 19.83
CA ASP A 880 -12.43 13.16 20.00
C ASP A 880 -11.63 14.48 20.08
N PRO A 881 -11.00 14.80 21.23
CA PRO A 881 -10.29 16.06 21.40
C PRO A 881 -9.11 16.20 20.44
N ILE A 882 -8.44 15.11 20.05
CA ILE A 882 -7.30 15.16 19.12
C ILE A 882 -7.77 15.56 17.73
N GLN A 883 -8.89 14.97 17.29
CA GLN A 883 -9.48 15.30 16.00
C GLN A 883 -10.03 16.75 15.98
N LEU A 884 -10.60 17.23 17.09
CA LEU A 884 -11.00 18.63 17.21
C LEU A 884 -9.81 19.60 17.18
N HIS A 885 -8.71 19.29 17.87
CA HIS A 885 -7.47 20.06 17.75
C HIS A 885 -7.00 20.15 16.30
N GLN A 886 -7.04 19.03 15.57
CA GLN A 886 -6.65 18.97 14.16
C GLN A 886 -7.56 19.84 13.28
N VAL A 887 -8.88 19.85 13.54
CA VAL A 887 -9.84 20.69 12.81
C VAL A 887 -9.51 22.18 13.00
N VAL A 888 -9.38 22.63 14.25
CA VAL A 888 -9.11 24.03 14.56
C VAL A 888 -7.75 24.46 14.01
N LEU A 889 -6.72 23.62 14.17
CA LEU A 889 -5.38 23.89 13.67
C LEU A 889 -5.35 24.04 12.15
N ASN A 890 -6.00 23.14 11.41
CA ASN A 890 -6.03 23.19 9.94
C ASN A 890 -6.73 24.47 9.43
N LEU A 891 -7.87 24.83 10.03
CA LEU A 891 -8.62 26.03 9.64
C LEU A 891 -7.83 27.30 9.96
N CYS A 892 -7.24 27.42 11.15
CA CYS A 892 -6.42 28.57 11.50
C CYS A 892 -5.12 28.64 10.69
N THR A 893 -4.51 27.51 10.33
CA THR A 893 -3.33 27.48 9.46
C THR A 893 -3.66 27.94 8.05
N ASN A 894 -4.81 27.53 7.51
CA ASN A 894 -5.29 28.00 6.21
C ASN A 894 -5.55 29.51 6.22
N ALA A 895 -6.20 30.03 7.27
CA ALA A 895 -6.40 31.46 7.47
C ALA A 895 -5.07 32.22 7.57
N PHE A 896 -4.12 31.72 8.37
CA PHE A 896 -2.78 32.28 8.48
C PHE A 896 -2.08 32.37 7.12
N GLN A 897 -2.06 31.27 6.37
CA GLN A 897 -1.40 31.22 5.07
C GLN A 897 -2.04 32.18 4.06
N ALA A 898 -3.36 32.37 4.12
CA ALA A 898 -4.08 33.30 3.28
C ALA A 898 -3.73 34.77 3.59
N MET A 899 -3.42 35.08 4.86
CA MET A 899 -3.08 36.43 5.33
C MET A 899 -1.56 36.69 5.46
N ARG A 900 -0.71 35.73 5.06
CA ARG A 900 0.74 35.77 5.34
C ARG A 900 1.43 37.02 4.78
N GLU A 901 1.04 37.47 3.59
CA GLU A 901 1.62 38.63 2.92
C GLU A 901 0.98 39.96 3.32
N THR A 902 -0.35 39.98 3.50
CA THR A 902 -1.12 41.21 3.73
C THR A 902 -1.29 41.56 5.21
N GLY A 903 -1.14 40.59 6.11
CA GLY A 903 -1.66 40.69 7.48
C GLY A 903 -3.19 40.63 7.51
N GLY A 904 -3.78 40.70 8.71
CA GLY A 904 -5.24 40.65 8.85
C GLY A 904 -5.75 40.32 10.25
N ASP A 905 -7.04 40.06 10.36
CA ASP A 905 -7.73 39.68 11.59
C ASP A 905 -8.21 38.22 11.49
N LEU A 906 -7.86 37.41 12.50
CA LEU A 906 -8.38 36.07 12.73
C LEU A 906 -9.36 36.12 13.91
N LEU A 907 -10.63 35.83 13.66
CA LEU A 907 -11.69 35.81 14.67
C LEU A 907 -12.19 34.37 14.89
N LEU A 908 -12.13 33.91 16.13
CA LEU A 908 -12.74 32.65 16.55
C LEU A 908 -13.97 32.94 17.42
N THR A 909 -15.13 32.40 17.05
CA THR A 909 -16.36 32.55 17.83
C THR A 909 -16.97 31.19 18.17
N LEU A 910 -17.54 31.06 19.36
CA LEU A 910 -18.23 29.84 19.80
C LEU A 910 -19.51 30.19 20.56
N HIS A 911 -20.64 29.70 20.07
CA HIS A 911 -21.95 29.87 20.70
C HIS A 911 -22.89 28.73 20.33
N GLY A 912 -23.93 28.54 21.14
CA GLY A 912 -24.99 27.56 20.88
C GLY A 912 -26.00 28.10 19.88
N GLU A 913 -26.45 27.22 18.99
CA GLU A 913 -27.46 27.52 17.98
C GLU A 913 -28.51 26.40 17.95
N ASP A 914 -29.78 26.78 18.02
CA ASP A 914 -30.91 25.86 17.87
C ASP A 914 -31.28 25.78 16.39
N LEU A 915 -31.02 24.64 15.75
CA LEU A 915 -31.35 24.42 14.34
C LEU A 915 -32.78 23.89 14.20
N ASP A 916 -33.63 24.65 13.52
CA ASP A 916 -34.97 24.22 13.12
C ASP A 916 -34.93 23.21 11.95
N ALA A 917 -36.10 22.66 11.58
CA ALA A 917 -36.18 21.63 10.56
C ALA A 917 -35.66 22.08 9.18
N GLN A 918 -35.85 23.35 8.83
CA GLN A 918 -35.47 23.89 7.54
C GLN A 918 -33.96 24.13 7.46
N ASN A 919 -33.38 24.70 8.51
CA ASN A 919 -31.93 24.98 8.57
C ASN A 919 -31.12 23.70 8.78
N ALA A 920 -31.67 22.72 9.51
CA ALA A 920 -31.05 21.41 9.66
C ALA A 920 -31.01 20.64 8.33
N GLU A 921 -32.08 20.68 7.52
CA GLU A 921 -32.12 20.05 6.19
C GLU A 921 -31.07 20.65 5.24
N ALA A 922 -30.93 21.98 5.22
CA ALA A 922 -29.93 22.66 4.39
C ALA A 922 -28.48 22.27 4.73
N LEU A 923 -28.20 21.91 5.99
CA LEU A 923 -26.89 21.46 6.48
C LEU A 923 -26.76 19.92 6.51
N SER A 924 -27.78 19.17 6.07
CA SER A 924 -27.86 17.71 6.21
C SER A 924 -27.72 17.20 7.66
N LEU A 925 -28.24 17.96 8.62
CA LEU A 925 -28.27 17.66 10.05
C LEU A 925 -29.69 17.33 10.54
N ALA A 926 -29.79 16.74 11.73
CA ALA A 926 -31.07 16.58 12.41
C ALA A 926 -31.44 17.86 13.19
N PRO A 927 -32.72 18.23 13.33
CA PRO A 927 -33.13 19.39 14.12
C PRO A 927 -32.72 19.20 15.59
N GLY A 928 -32.17 20.24 16.23
CA GLY A 928 -31.67 20.13 17.60
C GLY A 928 -30.74 21.27 18.04
N ARG A 929 -30.16 21.11 19.23
CA ARG A 929 -29.17 22.06 19.80
C ARG A 929 -27.77 21.72 19.32
N TYR A 930 -27.10 22.67 18.69
CA TYR A 930 -25.72 22.52 18.23
C TYR A 930 -24.82 23.59 18.85
N LEU A 931 -23.53 23.29 18.94
CA LEU A 931 -22.48 24.27 19.14
C LEU A 931 -21.97 24.70 17.77
N ARG A 932 -21.95 26.01 17.53
CA ARG A 932 -21.37 26.61 16.33
C ARG A 932 -20.02 27.21 16.64
N LEU A 933 -18.97 26.59 16.12
CA LEU A 933 -17.60 27.10 16.16
C LEU A 933 -17.28 27.74 14.80
N THR A 934 -17.08 29.05 14.80
CA THR A 934 -16.78 29.82 13.57
C THR A 934 -15.36 30.33 13.60
N ILE A 935 -14.61 30.12 12.52
CA ILE A 935 -13.28 30.70 12.29
C ILE A 935 -13.38 31.60 11.06
N THR A 936 -13.15 32.90 11.26
CA THR A 936 -13.21 33.93 10.22
C THR A 936 -11.85 34.58 10.03
N ASP A 937 -11.41 34.72 8.78
CA ASP A 937 -10.22 35.46 8.38
C ASP A 937 -10.56 36.62 7.44
N SER A 938 -9.72 37.66 7.47
CA SER A 938 -9.80 38.82 6.58
C SER A 938 -8.83 38.70 5.38
N GLY A 939 -8.55 37.46 4.93
CA GLY A 939 -7.69 37.20 3.78
C GLY A 939 -8.38 37.50 2.44
N PRO A 940 -7.75 37.14 1.31
CA PRO A 940 -8.22 37.44 -0.05
C PRO A 940 -9.52 36.71 -0.47
N GLY A 941 -10.18 35.99 0.43
CA GLY A 941 -11.42 35.26 0.11
C GLY A 941 -11.21 34.06 -0.84
N ILE A 942 -12.32 33.38 -1.14
CA ILE A 942 -12.40 32.22 -2.03
C ILE A 942 -13.43 32.56 -3.13
N GLU A 943 -13.07 32.33 -4.39
CA GLU A 943 -13.97 32.55 -5.54
C GLU A 943 -15.18 31.60 -5.51
N GLN A 944 -16.35 32.07 -5.95
CA GLN A 944 -17.59 31.27 -5.86
C GLN A 944 -17.52 29.96 -6.66
N ASP A 945 -16.85 29.96 -7.81
CA ASP A 945 -16.76 28.81 -8.71
C ASP A 945 -15.93 27.64 -8.15
N ILE A 946 -15.19 27.88 -7.06
CA ILE A 946 -14.34 26.87 -6.40
C ILE A 946 -14.81 26.51 -4.99
N LEU A 947 -15.82 27.20 -4.43
CA LEU A 947 -16.30 26.96 -3.06
C LEU A 947 -16.75 25.51 -2.85
N ASP A 948 -17.44 24.91 -3.83
CA ASP A 948 -17.89 23.51 -3.74
C ASP A 948 -16.74 22.50 -3.87
N LYS A 949 -15.59 22.93 -4.42
CA LYS A 949 -14.42 22.08 -4.70
C LYS A 949 -13.37 22.13 -3.59
N ILE A 950 -13.41 23.10 -2.68
CA ILE A 950 -12.36 23.27 -1.65
C ILE A 950 -12.27 22.09 -0.67
N PHE A 951 -13.34 21.30 -0.57
CA PHE A 951 -13.39 20.08 0.24
C PHE A 951 -12.98 18.82 -0.53
N ASP A 952 -12.76 18.92 -1.85
CA ASP A 952 -12.27 17.80 -2.65
C ASP A 952 -10.81 17.47 -2.26
N PRO A 953 -10.49 16.19 -2.02
CA PRO A 953 -9.12 15.79 -1.73
C PRO A 953 -8.15 16.23 -2.83
N PHE A 954 -7.01 16.82 -2.45
CA PHE A 954 -5.95 17.33 -3.33
C PHE A 954 -6.30 18.63 -4.08
N PHE A 955 -7.47 19.20 -3.86
CA PHE A 955 -7.79 20.52 -4.41
C PHE A 955 -6.96 21.59 -3.71
N THR A 956 -6.18 22.35 -4.47
CA THR A 956 -5.39 23.47 -3.97
C THR A 956 -5.30 24.55 -5.04
N THR A 957 -5.43 25.81 -4.62
CA THR A 957 -5.16 26.99 -5.46
C THR A 957 -3.70 27.45 -5.36
N LYS A 958 -2.90 26.81 -4.50
CA LYS A 958 -1.48 27.08 -4.27
C LYS A 958 -0.60 26.20 -5.17
N GLY A 959 0.57 26.69 -5.58
CA GLY A 959 1.49 26.00 -6.50
C GLY A 959 1.92 24.61 -6.02
N LYS A 960 2.47 23.77 -6.93
CA LYS A 960 2.81 22.35 -6.71
C LYS A 960 3.70 22.03 -5.49
N ALA A 961 4.33 23.03 -4.87
CA ALA A 961 5.21 22.89 -3.71
C ALA A 961 4.60 23.39 -2.38
N GLU A 962 3.47 24.11 -2.39
CA GLU A 962 3.01 24.89 -1.22
C GLU A 962 1.70 24.41 -0.57
N GLY A 963 0.98 23.48 -1.19
CA GLY A 963 -0.30 22.98 -0.66
C GLY A 963 -0.50 21.49 -0.91
N THR A 964 -0.76 20.72 0.14
CA THR A 964 -1.10 19.29 0.04
C THR A 964 -2.54 19.06 -0.46
N GLY A 965 -3.39 20.09 -0.42
CA GLY A 965 -4.81 20.02 -0.82
C GLY A 965 -5.67 19.09 0.05
N LEU A 966 -5.17 18.66 1.22
CA LEU A 966 -5.85 17.67 2.08
C LEU A 966 -6.46 18.26 3.35
N GLY A 967 -6.02 19.45 3.79
CA GLY A 967 -6.40 20.01 5.09
C GLY A 967 -7.91 20.17 5.27
N LEU A 968 -8.60 20.76 4.28
CA LEU A 968 -10.05 20.99 4.34
C LEU A 968 -10.86 19.70 4.15
N ALA A 969 -10.40 18.77 3.31
CA ALA A 969 -11.03 17.45 3.16
C ALA A 969 -11.00 16.66 4.47
N VAL A 970 -9.89 16.73 5.22
CA VAL A 970 -9.75 16.12 6.54
C VAL A 970 -10.67 16.80 7.57
N VAL A 971 -10.77 18.14 7.55
CA VAL A 971 -11.71 18.88 8.41
C VAL A 971 -13.14 18.40 8.19
N HIS A 972 -13.58 18.35 6.93
CA HIS A 972 -14.93 17.90 6.58
C HIS A 972 -15.18 16.44 7.01
N GLY A 973 -14.21 15.55 6.78
CA GLY A 973 -14.30 14.14 7.22
C GLY A 973 -14.41 13.98 8.74
N ILE A 974 -13.58 14.70 9.50
CA ILE A 974 -13.60 14.66 10.97
C ILE A 974 -14.95 15.17 11.48
N VAL A 975 -15.41 16.32 11.01
CA VAL A 975 -16.65 16.94 11.51
C VAL A 975 -17.87 16.06 11.21
N LYS A 976 -17.90 15.44 10.02
CA LYS A 976 -18.94 14.47 9.66
C LYS A 976 -18.90 13.21 10.53
N ALA A 977 -17.71 12.71 10.89
CA ALA A 977 -17.57 11.61 11.84
C ALA A 977 -18.09 11.96 13.24
N HIS A 978 -18.08 13.25 13.60
CA HIS A 978 -18.66 13.80 14.83
C HIS A 978 -20.17 14.11 14.73
N GLN A 979 -20.85 13.62 13.69
CA GLN A 979 -22.26 13.92 13.41
C GLN A 979 -22.53 15.43 13.28
N GLY A 980 -21.52 16.18 12.83
CA GLY A 980 -21.57 17.61 12.59
C GLY A 980 -21.60 17.96 11.10
N ALA A 981 -21.68 19.26 10.82
CA ALA A 981 -21.60 19.80 9.47
C ALA A 981 -20.61 20.97 9.40
N VAL A 982 -20.06 21.20 8.21
CA VAL A 982 -19.21 22.36 7.91
C VAL A 982 -19.93 23.22 6.87
N ALA A 983 -20.10 24.50 7.15
CA ALA A 983 -20.53 25.48 6.17
C ALA A 983 -19.42 26.49 5.92
N VAL A 984 -19.28 26.93 4.68
CA VAL A 984 -18.30 27.94 4.28
C VAL A 984 -19.03 29.13 3.69
N SER A 985 -18.61 30.33 4.07
CA SER A 985 -19.01 31.57 3.42
C SER A 985 -17.77 32.40 3.14
N SER A 986 -17.63 32.89 1.91
CA SER A 986 -16.50 33.70 1.52
C SER A 986 -16.93 34.82 0.58
N ILE A 987 -16.32 35.98 0.76
CA ILE A 987 -16.44 37.11 -0.15
C ILE A 987 -15.03 37.37 -0.70
N PRO A 988 -14.81 37.19 -2.02
CA PRO A 988 -13.52 37.44 -2.63
C PRO A 988 -12.98 38.82 -2.25
N TRP A 989 -11.71 38.84 -1.86
CA TRP A 989 -10.93 40.01 -1.44
C TRP A 989 -11.36 40.67 -0.13
N GLU A 990 -12.26 40.05 0.64
CA GLU A 990 -12.76 40.64 1.89
C GLU A 990 -12.62 39.70 3.08
N ARG A 991 -13.19 38.48 3.02
CA ARG A 991 -13.17 37.53 4.14
C ARG A 991 -13.53 36.11 3.76
N THR A 992 -13.06 35.14 4.54
CA THR A 992 -13.56 33.77 4.54
C THR A 992 -13.98 33.35 5.94
N SER A 993 -15.06 32.59 6.05
CA SER A 993 -15.60 32.10 7.32
C SER A 993 -16.02 30.65 7.20
N PHE A 994 -15.51 29.82 8.10
CA PHE A 994 -15.88 28.42 8.24
C PHE A 994 -16.71 28.25 9.52
N ASP A 995 -17.93 27.75 9.37
CA ASP A 995 -18.86 27.43 10.46
C ASP A 995 -18.91 25.92 10.67
N LEU A 996 -18.56 25.48 11.88
CA LEU A 996 -18.58 24.09 12.31
C LEU A 996 -19.74 23.87 13.27
N TYR A 997 -20.65 22.96 12.94
CA TYR A 997 -21.79 22.59 13.78
C TYR A 997 -21.52 21.25 14.45
N LEU A 998 -21.52 21.22 15.79
CA LEU A 998 -21.31 20.00 16.59
C LEU A 998 -22.52 19.75 17.50
N PRO A 999 -23.03 18.51 17.64
CA PRO A 999 -24.14 18.22 18.53
C PRO A 999 -23.81 18.61 19.98
N ARG A 1000 -24.67 19.43 20.60
CA ARG A 1000 -24.46 19.87 21.98
C ARG A 1000 -24.89 18.77 22.96
N TYR A 1001 -24.07 18.55 23.99
CA TYR A 1001 -24.41 17.69 25.11
C TYR A 1001 -24.79 18.50 26.35
N GLU A 1002 -25.97 18.26 26.92
CA GLU A 1002 -26.38 18.83 28.20
C GLU A 1002 -26.08 17.84 29.34
N ARG A 1003 -25.14 18.21 30.20
CA ARG A 1003 -24.82 17.42 31.40
C ARG A 1003 -25.89 17.65 32.46
N THR A 1004 -26.65 16.61 32.80
CA THR A 1004 -27.76 16.71 33.78
C THR A 1004 -27.33 16.54 35.24
N ASP A 1005 -26.07 16.16 35.52
CA ASP A 1005 -25.58 15.95 36.89
C ASP A 1005 -24.43 16.89 37.25
N ARG A 1006 -24.67 17.74 38.25
CA ARG A 1006 -23.65 18.51 38.97
C ARG A 1006 -22.87 17.55 39.88
N ALA A 1007 -21.58 17.38 39.62
CA ALA A 1007 -20.61 16.91 40.60
C ALA A 1007 -19.61 18.05 40.88
N ASP A 1008 -19.38 18.27 42.18
CA ASP A 1008 -18.72 19.42 42.79
C ASP A 1008 -17.34 19.76 42.22
N SER A 1009 -17.14 21.05 41.91
CA SER A 1009 -15.81 21.62 41.69
C SER A 1009 -15.14 21.84 43.05
N ALA A 1010 -14.27 20.90 43.43
CA ALA A 1010 -13.37 21.07 44.56
C ALA A 1010 -12.42 22.27 44.31
N ARG A 1011 -12.32 23.15 45.30
CA ARG A 1011 -11.38 24.29 45.30
C ARG A 1011 -9.93 23.80 45.37
N PRO A 1012 -8.95 24.52 44.79
CA PRO A 1012 -7.54 24.19 44.97
C PRO A 1012 -7.13 24.44 46.43
N GLU A 1013 -6.92 23.37 47.19
CA GLU A 1013 -6.36 23.43 48.54
C GLU A 1013 -4.83 23.60 48.51
N GLN A 1014 -4.33 24.44 49.41
CA GLN A 1014 -2.90 24.70 49.61
C GLN A 1014 -2.07 23.44 49.88
N VAL A 1015 -0.83 23.45 49.38
CA VAL A 1015 0.20 22.41 49.53
C VAL A 1015 0.47 22.08 51.00
N ARG A 1016 -0.13 21.01 51.52
CA ARG A 1016 0.34 20.33 52.74
C ARG A 1016 1.48 19.35 52.41
N ARG A 1017 2.54 19.39 53.22
CA ARG A 1017 3.71 18.49 53.16
C ARG A 1017 3.30 17.03 53.36
N GLY A 1018 3.87 16.12 52.58
CA GLY A 1018 3.61 14.67 52.69
C GLY A 1018 4.38 14.02 53.85
N GLN A 1019 3.92 12.84 54.28
CA GLN A 1019 4.64 11.92 55.17
C GLN A 1019 4.53 10.51 54.56
N GLY A 1020 5.65 9.82 54.34
CA GLY A 1020 5.69 8.46 53.77
C GLY A 1020 7.06 8.08 53.20
N ARG A 1021 7.39 6.79 53.20
CA ARG A 1021 8.63 6.19 52.69
C ARG A 1021 8.43 5.63 51.29
N ILE A 1022 9.10 6.18 50.29
CA ILE A 1022 8.89 5.86 48.87
C ILE A 1022 10.11 5.13 48.32
N LEU A 1023 9.88 4.01 47.64
CA LEU A 1023 10.92 3.36 46.83
C LEU A 1023 10.81 3.88 45.40
N PHE A 1024 11.86 4.56 44.91
CA PHE A 1024 11.93 5.08 43.55
C PHE A 1024 12.84 4.20 42.70
N VAL A 1025 12.34 3.71 41.57
CA VAL A 1025 13.06 2.79 40.66
C VAL A 1025 13.08 3.38 39.24
N GLU A 1026 14.28 3.68 38.76
CA GLU A 1026 14.53 4.38 37.49
C GLU A 1026 15.97 4.06 37.06
N ASP A 1027 16.22 3.80 35.78
CA ASP A 1027 17.57 3.47 35.28
C ASP A 1027 18.34 4.72 34.83
N ASP A 1028 17.64 5.84 34.60
CA ASP A 1028 18.25 7.13 34.31
C ASP A 1028 18.98 7.72 35.54
N ALA A 1029 20.30 7.87 35.42
CA ALA A 1029 21.17 8.33 36.51
C ALA A 1029 20.87 9.76 36.98
N ASP A 1030 20.41 10.64 36.08
CA ASP A 1030 20.10 12.03 36.41
C ASP A 1030 18.78 12.13 37.20
N GLN A 1031 17.76 11.35 36.82
CA GLN A 1031 16.51 11.24 37.56
C GLN A 1031 16.70 10.57 38.91
N LEU A 1032 17.53 9.51 38.99
CA LEU A 1032 17.96 8.89 40.25
C LEU A 1032 18.61 9.88 41.22
N ALA A 1033 19.38 10.84 40.71
CA ALA A 1033 20.02 11.86 41.53
C ALA A 1033 19.07 13.01 41.93
N THR A 1034 18.05 13.29 41.11
CA THR A 1034 17.24 14.51 41.22
C THR A 1034 15.88 14.26 41.89
N ILE A 1035 15.13 13.25 41.46
CA ILE A 1035 13.76 12.96 41.94
C ILE A 1035 13.71 12.68 43.45
N PRO A 1036 14.62 11.87 44.05
CA PRO A 1036 14.60 11.65 45.49
C PRO A 1036 14.82 12.92 46.31
N ARG A 1037 15.66 13.86 45.82
CA ARG A 1037 15.90 15.16 46.49
C ARG A 1037 14.67 16.06 46.43
N VAL A 1038 13.99 16.06 45.29
CA VAL A 1038 12.74 16.80 45.06
C VAL A 1038 11.64 16.31 46.00
N LEU A 1039 11.40 15.00 46.05
CA LEU A 1039 10.42 14.38 46.93
C LEU A 1039 10.78 14.55 48.42
N GLY A 1040 12.07 14.53 48.74
CA GLY A 1040 12.59 14.84 50.07
C GLY A 1040 12.19 16.23 50.58
N LYS A 1041 12.28 17.25 49.71
CA LYS A 1041 11.82 18.62 50.04
C LYS A 1041 10.31 18.73 50.24
N LEU A 1042 9.53 17.83 49.64
CA LEU A 1042 8.07 17.73 49.81
C LEU A 1042 7.66 16.98 51.10
N GLY A 1043 8.61 16.39 51.83
CA GLY A 1043 8.40 15.73 53.12
C GLY A 1043 8.42 14.20 53.10
N TYR A 1044 8.70 13.58 51.95
CA TYR A 1044 8.79 12.12 51.80
C TYR A 1044 10.21 11.61 52.03
N GLU A 1045 10.36 10.41 52.60
CA GLU A 1045 11.65 9.72 52.70
C GLU A 1045 11.81 8.81 51.49
N VAL A 1046 12.70 9.15 50.54
CA VAL A 1046 12.80 8.45 49.26
C VAL A 1046 14.11 7.69 49.12
N THR A 1047 14.01 6.40 48.79
CA THR A 1047 15.15 5.54 48.48
C THR A 1047 15.16 5.22 46.99
N GLY A 1048 16.20 5.66 46.27
CA GLY A 1048 16.39 5.38 44.84
C GLY A 1048 17.11 4.05 44.58
N ARG A 1049 16.70 3.30 43.54
CA ARG A 1049 17.38 2.10 43.03
C ARG A 1049 17.41 2.11 41.50
N ALA A 1050 18.52 1.63 40.93
CA ALA A 1050 18.78 1.71 39.49
C ALA A 1050 18.19 0.56 38.68
N SER A 1051 17.65 -0.45 39.34
CA SER A 1051 17.08 -1.61 38.66
C SER A 1051 16.06 -2.36 39.53
N ALA A 1052 15.13 -3.05 38.87
CA ALA A 1052 14.14 -3.90 39.52
C ALA A 1052 14.77 -4.97 40.47
N PRO A 1053 15.88 -5.66 40.12
CA PRO A 1053 16.52 -6.61 41.04
C PRO A 1053 17.13 -5.99 42.30
N GLU A 1054 17.58 -4.74 42.24
CA GLU A 1054 18.06 -4.02 43.43
C GLU A 1054 16.91 -3.52 44.31
N ALA A 1055 15.81 -3.12 43.67
CA ALA A 1055 14.59 -2.70 44.35
C ALA A 1055 13.92 -3.87 45.08
N LEU A 1056 13.83 -5.06 44.48
CA LEU A 1056 13.34 -6.28 45.16
C LEU A 1056 14.21 -6.64 46.36
N ARG A 1057 15.55 -6.62 46.21
CA ARG A 1057 16.46 -6.86 47.35
C ARG A 1057 16.26 -5.87 48.49
N ALA A 1058 16.02 -4.58 48.18
CA ALA A 1058 15.75 -3.58 49.21
C ALA A 1058 14.41 -3.82 49.93
N LEU A 1059 13.41 -4.39 49.25
CA LEU A 1059 12.13 -4.79 49.84
C LEU A 1059 12.27 -6.06 50.71
N ASP A 1060 13.09 -7.02 50.28
CA ASP A 1060 13.41 -8.25 51.01
C ASP A 1060 14.21 -7.98 52.30
N GLU A 1061 15.19 -7.07 52.22
CA GLU A 1061 16.04 -6.69 53.36
C GLU A 1061 15.28 -5.89 54.42
N ASN A 1062 14.21 -5.18 54.03
CA ASN A 1062 13.38 -4.40 54.94
C ASN A 1062 11.87 -4.53 54.63
N PRO A 1063 11.24 -5.69 54.95
CA PRO A 1063 9.83 -5.93 54.66
C PRO A 1063 8.93 -4.96 55.45
N GLY A 1064 8.17 -4.10 54.75
CA GLY A 1064 7.37 -3.03 55.36
C GLY A 1064 8.13 -1.71 55.58
N GLY A 1065 9.33 -1.58 55.03
CA GLY A 1065 10.15 -0.38 55.04
C GLY A 1065 9.63 0.76 54.14
N PHE A 1066 8.70 0.47 53.24
CA PHE A 1066 8.18 1.40 52.24
C PHE A 1066 6.65 1.41 52.24
N ASP A 1067 6.09 2.58 51.95
CA ASP A 1067 4.66 2.85 51.95
C ASP A 1067 4.11 2.97 50.50
N ALA A 1068 4.96 3.25 49.51
CA ALA A 1068 4.63 3.15 48.08
C ALA A 1068 5.89 2.95 47.20
N VAL A 1069 5.70 2.44 45.98
CA VAL A 1069 6.74 2.33 44.94
C VAL A 1069 6.42 3.25 43.78
N LEU A 1070 7.42 3.98 43.30
CA LEU A 1070 7.36 4.79 42.10
C LEU A 1070 8.37 4.20 41.09
N THR A 1071 7.89 3.65 39.99
CA THR A 1071 8.73 2.91 39.02
C THR A 1071 8.55 3.41 37.60
N ASP A 1072 9.61 3.46 36.81
CA ASP A 1072 9.49 3.68 35.37
C ASP A 1072 8.94 2.44 34.64
N PHE A 1073 8.29 2.66 33.50
CA PHE A 1073 7.76 1.61 32.63
C PHE A 1073 8.89 0.94 31.83
N ASP A 1074 9.76 1.74 31.22
CA ASP A 1074 10.81 1.30 30.30
C ASP A 1074 12.14 1.10 31.01
N MET A 1075 12.25 0.04 31.81
CA MET A 1075 13.49 -0.31 32.50
C MET A 1075 14.22 -1.51 31.84
N PRO A 1076 15.57 -1.54 31.84
CA PRO A 1076 16.35 -2.67 31.37
C PRO A 1076 16.05 -3.96 32.15
N GLN A 1077 16.12 -5.11 31.47
CA GLN A 1077 15.91 -6.48 32.01
C GLN A 1077 14.46 -6.82 32.40
N VAL A 1078 13.77 -5.97 33.15
CA VAL A 1078 12.38 -6.19 33.61
C VAL A 1078 11.62 -4.87 33.49
N ASN A 1079 10.53 -4.86 32.72
CA ASN A 1079 9.69 -3.66 32.58
C ASN A 1079 8.87 -3.38 33.86
N GLY A 1080 8.38 -2.13 34.01
CA GLY A 1080 7.67 -1.69 35.20
C GLY A 1080 6.41 -2.51 35.54
N VAL A 1081 5.72 -3.04 34.54
CA VAL A 1081 4.52 -3.89 34.74
C VAL A 1081 4.89 -5.25 35.32
N GLU A 1082 5.94 -5.89 34.81
CA GLU A 1082 6.40 -7.17 35.33
C GLU A 1082 7.04 -7.04 36.71
N PHE A 1083 7.74 -5.93 36.96
CA PHE A 1083 8.21 -5.58 38.31
C PHE A 1083 7.05 -5.39 39.29
N ALA A 1084 6.00 -4.66 38.90
CA ALA A 1084 4.80 -4.52 39.72
C ALA A 1084 4.10 -5.86 40.01
N ARG A 1085 4.05 -6.79 39.03
CA ARG A 1085 3.52 -8.15 39.26
C ARG A 1085 4.33 -8.94 40.29
N ARG A 1086 5.66 -8.76 40.31
CA ARG A 1086 6.52 -9.40 41.32
C ARG A 1086 6.29 -8.79 42.71
N ILE A 1087 6.18 -7.46 42.80
CA ILE A 1087 5.77 -6.78 44.04
C ILE A 1087 4.42 -7.30 44.53
N LEU A 1088 3.44 -7.49 43.65
CA LEU A 1088 2.13 -8.02 44.04
C LEU A 1088 2.21 -9.45 44.62
N ALA A 1089 3.12 -10.28 44.10
CA ALA A 1089 3.30 -11.66 44.55
C ALA A 1089 4.02 -11.75 45.91
N GLU A 1090 5.01 -10.90 46.15
CA GLU A 1090 5.90 -10.95 47.33
C GLU A 1090 5.47 -9.96 48.44
N HIS A 1091 4.87 -8.83 48.06
CA HIS A 1091 4.41 -7.73 48.92
C HIS A 1091 3.01 -7.21 48.52
N PRO A 1092 1.93 -8.01 48.68
CA PRO A 1092 0.60 -7.76 48.11
C PRO A 1092 -0.15 -6.50 48.61
N GLY A 1093 0.40 -5.77 49.59
CA GLY A 1093 -0.18 -4.54 50.14
C GLY A 1093 0.53 -3.25 49.72
N LEU A 1094 1.59 -3.33 48.91
CA LEU A 1094 2.40 -2.17 48.55
C LEU A 1094 1.89 -1.52 47.25
N PRO A 1095 1.38 -0.27 47.30
CA PRO A 1095 0.87 0.41 46.12
C PRO A 1095 1.99 0.89 45.20
N VAL A 1096 1.76 0.81 43.90
CA VAL A 1096 2.70 1.17 42.84
C VAL A 1096 2.13 2.32 42.01
N ILE A 1097 2.93 3.36 41.81
CA ILE A 1097 2.75 4.38 40.80
C ILE A 1097 3.72 4.07 39.66
N MET A 1098 3.19 3.93 38.47
CA MET A 1098 4.00 3.73 37.28
C MET A 1098 4.18 5.04 36.53
N ILE A 1099 5.40 5.33 36.11
CA ILE A 1099 5.72 6.48 35.26
C ILE A 1099 5.92 5.94 33.84
N SER A 1100 5.40 6.62 32.82
CA SER A 1100 5.58 6.19 31.43
C SER A 1100 5.63 7.36 30.46
N GLY A 1101 6.60 7.35 29.55
CA GLY A 1101 6.61 8.22 28.36
C GLY A 1101 5.68 7.74 27.24
N ARG A 1102 5.08 6.56 27.41
CA ARG A 1102 4.28 5.83 26.41
C ARG A 1102 2.78 5.79 26.72
N LEU A 1103 2.33 6.63 27.64
CA LEU A 1103 0.92 6.70 28.07
C LEU A 1103 -0.06 7.03 26.92
N HIS A 1104 0.43 7.67 25.87
CA HIS A 1104 -0.35 8.03 24.67
C HIS A 1104 -0.14 7.06 23.49
N THR A 1105 0.70 6.03 23.61
CA THR A 1105 1.04 5.11 22.50
C THR A 1105 0.24 3.81 22.50
N GLY A 1106 -0.65 3.58 23.48
CA GLY A 1106 -1.45 2.35 23.59
C GLY A 1106 -0.64 1.10 23.98
N ASP A 1107 0.65 1.27 24.31
CA ASP A 1107 1.57 0.18 24.68
C ASP A 1107 1.38 -0.31 26.13
N ILE A 1108 0.54 0.38 26.91
CA ILE A 1108 0.19 -0.04 28.26
C ILE A 1108 -0.88 -1.14 28.14
N PRO A 1109 -0.63 -2.36 28.63
CA PRO A 1109 -1.60 -3.44 28.57
C PRO A 1109 -2.91 -3.02 29.25
N PRO A 1110 -4.09 -3.31 28.68
CA PRO A 1110 -5.37 -3.02 29.33
C PRO A 1110 -5.56 -3.79 30.65
N ASP A 1111 -4.77 -4.86 30.87
CA ASP A 1111 -4.78 -5.70 32.07
C ASP A 1111 -3.57 -5.38 32.97
N LEU A 1112 -3.64 -4.22 33.65
CA LEU A 1112 -2.65 -3.80 34.64
C LEU A 1112 -2.84 -4.56 35.97
N PRO A 1113 -1.75 -4.97 36.65
CA PRO A 1113 -1.87 -5.60 37.95
C PRO A 1113 -2.51 -4.64 38.98
N PRO A 1114 -3.34 -5.16 39.91
CA PRO A 1114 -4.19 -4.35 40.79
C PRO A 1114 -3.43 -3.49 41.81
N ASN A 1115 -2.13 -3.73 42.03
CA ASN A 1115 -1.29 -2.86 42.85
C ASN A 1115 -0.80 -1.60 42.11
N ILE A 1116 -0.93 -1.52 40.78
CA ILE A 1116 -0.69 -0.26 40.05
C ILE A 1116 -1.93 0.61 40.20
N LEU A 1117 -1.86 1.57 41.11
CA LEU A 1117 -3.01 2.42 41.45
C LEU A 1117 -3.11 3.67 40.58
N LYS A 1118 -1.98 4.12 40.00
CA LYS A 1118 -1.95 5.29 39.10
C LYS A 1118 -0.80 5.19 38.11
N VAL A 1119 -1.02 5.72 36.92
CA VAL A 1119 0.02 5.87 35.89
C VAL A 1119 0.22 7.34 35.57
N LEU A 1120 1.46 7.83 35.61
CA LEU A 1120 1.85 9.22 35.34
C LEU A 1120 2.60 9.33 34.02
N ALA A 1121 2.24 10.32 33.20
CA ALA A 1121 2.87 10.56 31.89
C ALA A 1121 4.17 11.38 32.02
N LYS A 1122 5.25 10.98 31.33
CA LYS A 1122 6.43 11.84 31.13
C LYS A 1122 6.15 12.88 30.02
N PRO A 1123 6.57 14.16 30.16
CA PRO A 1123 7.14 14.79 31.35
C PRO A 1123 6.05 15.10 32.40
N TYR A 1124 6.38 14.87 33.66
CA TYR A 1124 5.54 15.16 34.83
C TYR A 1124 6.16 16.28 35.67
N SER A 1125 5.34 17.06 36.38
CA SER A 1125 5.81 18.08 37.31
C SER A 1125 5.84 17.56 38.75
N GLN A 1126 6.54 18.28 39.62
CA GLN A 1126 6.49 18.06 41.07
C GLN A 1126 5.07 18.01 41.64
N ALA A 1127 4.20 18.92 41.19
CA ALA A 1127 2.81 18.96 41.63
C ALA A 1127 2.06 17.67 41.27
N ALA A 1128 2.25 17.18 40.04
CA ALA A 1128 1.58 15.97 39.54
C ALA A 1128 2.01 14.70 40.30
N ILE A 1129 3.31 14.54 40.59
CA ILE A 1129 3.80 13.44 41.43
C ILE A 1129 3.29 13.56 42.86
N SER A 1130 3.34 14.76 43.44
CA SER A 1130 2.90 14.97 44.82
C SER A 1130 1.41 14.68 45.01
N GLU A 1131 0.59 15.01 44.02
CA GLU A 1131 -0.85 14.73 44.02
C GLU A 1131 -1.12 13.22 43.89
N ALA A 1132 -0.43 12.54 42.96
CA ALA A 1132 -0.54 11.09 42.79
C ALA A 1132 -0.13 10.31 44.04
N LEU A 1133 0.98 10.70 44.69
CA LEU A 1133 1.42 10.11 45.95
C LEU A 1133 0.41 10.36 47.08
N ARG A 1134 -0.18 11.56 47.15
CA ARG A 1134 -1.19 11.89 48.17
C ARG A 1134 -2.45 11.05 48.00
N GLU A 1135 -2.99 10.97 46.79
CA GLU A 1135 -4.17 10.16 46.50
C GLU A 1135 -3.96 8.71 46.96
N ILE A 1136 -2.83 8.11 46.57
CA ILE A 1136 -2.55 6.70 46.88
C ILE A 1136 -2.30 6.45 48.36
N LEU A 1137 -1.61 7.37 49.05
CA LEU A 1137 -1.29 7.24 50.48
C LEU A 1137 -2.45 7.68 51.38
N SER A 1138 -3.48 8.37 50.85
CA SER A 1138 -4.68 8.76 51.61
C SER A 1138 -5.79 7.69 51.58
N VAL A 1139 -5.66 6.67 50.72
CA VAL A 1139 -6.61 5.55 50.57
C VAL A 1139 -6.30 4.39 51.53
N GLY A 1140 -5.34 4.57 52.44
CA GLY A 1140 -4.95 3.62 53.50
C GLY A 1140 -5.81 3.67 54.75
#